data_AF-A0A7X9HH90-F1
#
_entry.id   AF-A0A7X9HH90-F1
#
_cell.length_a   1.000
_cell.length_b   1.000
_cell.length_c   1.000
_cell.angle_alpha   90.00
_cell.angle_beta   90.00
_cell.angle_gamma   90.00
#
_symmetry.space_group_name_H-M   'P 1'
#
loop_
_entity.id
_entity.type
_entity.pdbx_description
1 polymer ?
#
loop_
_entity_poly.entity_id
_entity_poly.type
_entity_poly.pdbx_seq_one_letter_code
_entity_poly.pdbx_strand_id
1 'polypeptide(L)'
;MKSIFRSLLGCMILFPFFLNAYGKTGNADIILPYQRHNPPFLDTKSDWVDSLMSRMTLEEKIAQLFMIAAYPARGTTDADRVELLIRKYKPGGLVFFQGNPLAQALLTNRFQAASSVPLFIAMDAEWGLAMRLDSTLRYPYQLMLGAIENDHLIYEMGRQIACQLKRLGVHISFSPVVDVNINPENPVISIRSFGENPFKVTMKGIAYAYGLQTEGILAVGKHFPGHGDTFLDSHITLPVISSTPQRLDSIELFPFRYIVQSGISGIMTAHLSVPALDTVQDRPASVSPVISGKLLREDLGFKGLVFTDALNMKGVADRFAPGELEVKALMAGNDILLMPSDIPVAMDAIKKAVSDSLIKEEEINEHCRRVLLAKAWAGLQTFHPVDTSHLAEDLNKPIYEVLTRKLIREGMVLLKNADSLLPVRELDTLRIAAVNIGAKDTSSFQKSLALYAPVDFISIAPDDSVHGMDSLLTRLNPYNLVILSFSNTDIRAARNFGFSSFLIRFTDSLFILKPCIVSFTVNPYALKLFRNINRVKSILLAFDDDPLIQDLAGQAVFGGIRVNGRLPVTINDAFRYGCGLDTPEPVRFSYILPEEIGISRDSLRRIDSLACDMIRQQAAPGCQIFCAVNGKVFYRKSFGFHTYDSVRNVRNEDLYDLASVTKISATLPLVMQLASRKVINLKGVLGNYFPEVRGTNKEKLILEDILAHQAGLEAWIPFYTLTLQPLIPQKPLFSKIWSEEYPFRIEKNVYLFSHVGYKPGIYQHDSSGIYGIRVADHLWLRNSWRDTIFRRIYESPVSKRKTYLYSDLGFILLGRMVESVTGEPLEKITRENFYQSLGSTRLLFN
;
A
#
# COMPACT_ATOMS: atom_id res chain seq x y z
N MET A 1 -17.86 37.13 -12.00
CA MET A 1 -17.61 36.98 -13.44
C MET A 1 -16.42 37.84 -13.83
N LYS A 2 -15.40 37.26 -14.46
CA LYS A 2 -14.15 37.86 -15.01
C LYS A 2 -13.23 38.60 -14.02
N SER A 3 -12.32 37.86 -13.35
CA SER A 3 -10.95 38.33 -12.98
C SER A 3 -10.11 37.31 -12.13
N ILE A 4 -10.36 35.99 -12.17
CA ILE A 4 -9.51 34.99 -11.46
C ILE A 4 -9.28 33.77 -12.34
N PHE A 5 -8.68 33.96 -13.51
CA PHE A 5 -8.33 32.85 -14.43
C PHE A 5 -7.11 33.20 -15.28
N ARG A 6 -5.98 33.57 -14.66
CA ARG A 6 -4.67 33.68 -15.31
C ARG A 6 -3.53 33.47 -14.28
N SER A 7 -3.32 32.23 -13.83
CA SER A 7 -2.07 31.83 -13.14
C SER A 7 -1.89 30.30 -12.96
N LEU A 8 -2.50 29.45 -13.79
CA LEU A 8 -2.38 27.98 -13.70
C LEU A 8 -2.28 27.29 -15.07
N LEU A 9 -1.58 27.91 -16.03
CA LEU A 9 -1.25 27.28 -17.32
C LEU A 9 0.27 27.31 -17.54
N GLY A 10 0.93 26.25 -17.09
CA GLY A 10 2.32 25.92 -17.41
C GLY A 10 2.56 24.47 -17.00
N CYS A 11 2.80 23.59 -17.99
CA CYS A 11 3.07 22.15 -17.89
C CYS A 11 1.88 21.17 -17.85
N MET A 12 0.83 21.40 -18.62
CA MET A 12 -0.02 20.31 -19.12
C MET A 12 -0.14 20.41 -20.64
N ILE A 13 -0.10 19.23 -21.29
CA ILE A 13 -0.31 18.92 -22.71
C ILE A 13 0.97 18.81 -23.53
N LEU A 14 1.42 17.56 -23.72
CA LEU A 14 1.53 16.92 -25.05
C LEU A 14 1.43 15.39 -24.87
N PHE A 15 0.20 14.89 -24.86
CA PHE A 15 -0.14 13.51 -25.26
C PHE A 15 -1.56 13.58 -25.82
N PRO A 16 -1.74 13.31 -27.12
CA PRO A 16 -2.69 12.26 -27.45
C PRO A 16 -2.31 11.42 -28.69
N PHE A 17 -3.06 10.32 -28.84
CA PHE A 17 -3.17 9.38 -29.96
C PHE A 17 -2.43 8.04 -29.83
N PHE A 18 -3.12 7.07 -29.22
CA PHE A 18 -3.04 5.66 -29.62
C PHE A 18 -4.45 5.10 -29.75
N LEU A 19 -4.95 5.06 -30.98
CA LEU A 19 -6.07 4.23 -31.38
C LEU A 19 -5.79 3.66 -32.77
N ASN A 20 -5.90 2.33 -32.87
CA ASN A 20 -6.02 1.52 -34.08
C ASN A 20 -4.92 1.58 -35.15
N ALA A 21 -4.06 0.55 -35.14
CA ALA A 21 -3.62 -0.10 -36.37
C ALA A 21 -3.17 -1.55 -36.07
N TYR A 22 -4.06 -2.51 -36.29
CA TYR A 22 -3.69 -3.92 -36.46
C TYR A 22 -3.85 -4.26 -37.95
N GLY A 23 -2.75 -4.61 -38.62
CA GLY A 23 -2.78 -5.07 -40.00
C GLY A 23 -1.40 -5.28 -40.64
N LYS A 24 -0.92 -6.53 -40.57
CA LYS A 24 0.02 -7.25 -41.47
C LYS A 24 1.42 -6.67 -41.80
N THR A 25 2.43 -7.44 -41.34
CA THR A 25 3.76 -7.74 -41.91
C THR A 25 4.68 -6.59 -42.34
N GLY A 26 5.75 -6.40 -41.57
CA GLY A 26 6.89 -5.52 -41.84
C GLY A 26 7.13 -4.60 -40.63
N ASN A 27 8.32 -4.69 -39.99
CA ASN A 27 8.78 -3.91 -38.83
C ASN A 27 7.89 -2.71 -38.47
N ALA A 28 6.94 -2.90 -37.56
CA ALA A 28 6.24 -1.79 -36.95
C ALA A 28 7.16 -1.20 -35.88
N ASP A 29 7.57 0.06 -36.05
CA ASP A 29 8.36 0.79 -35.06
C ASP A 29 7.61 0.80 -33.73
N ILE A 30 8.10 0.03 -32.76
CA ILE A 30 7.58 0.07 -31.39
C ILE A 30 7.92 1.45 -30.83
N ILE A 31 6.91 2.25 -30.53
CA ILE A 31 7.10 3.56 -29.91
C ILE A 31 7.48 3.33 -28.44
N LEU A 32 8.77 3.48 -28.16
CA LEU A 32 9.30 3.42 -26.80
C LEU A 32 8.85 4.67 -26.02
N PRO A 33 8.25 4.52 -24.83
CA PRO A 33 7.75 5.65 -24.05
C PRO A 33 8.87 6.51 -23.45
N TYR A 34 10.10 5.98 -23.41
CA TYR A 34 11.28 6.66 -22.89
C TYR A 34 12.42 6.48 -23.90
N GLN A 35 12.75 7.55 -24.65
CA GLN A 35 13.81 7.51 -25.67
C GLN A 35 15.10 8.10 -25.11
N ARG A 36 16.05 7.24 -24.75
CA ARG A 36 17.44 7.60 -24.54
C ARG A 36 18.29 6.63 -25.35
N HIS A 37 18.77 7.05 -26.52
CA HIS A 37 19.47 6.12 -27.43
C HIS A 37 20.79 5.56 -26.87
N ASN A 38 21.37 6.20 -25.84
CA ASN A 38 22.60 5.76 -25.19
C ASN A 38 22.46 5.76 -23.65
N PRO A 39 23.26 4.93 -22.94
CA PRO A 39 23.40 4.99 -21.49
C PRO A 39 23.70 6.41 -20.96
N PRO A 40 23.13 6.82 -19.81
CA PRO A 40 23.24 8.19 -19.30
C PRO A 40 24.66 8.74 -19.16
N PHE A 41 25.59 7.87 -18.79
CA PHE A 41 26.93 8.28 -18.39
C PHE A 41 27.88 8.49 -19.58
N LEU A 42 27.49 8.07 -20.80
CA LEU A 42 28.31 8.29 -21.99
C LEU A 42 28.30 9.74 -22.46
N ASP A 43 27.25 10.49 -22.11
CA ASP A 43 27.18 11.93 -22.38
C ASP A 43 28.03 12.77 -21.41
N THR A 44 28.61 12.13 -20.38
CA THR A 44 29.42 12.79 -19.34
C THR A 44 30.81 13.13 -19.88
N LYS A 45 31.12 14.42 -20.02
CA LYS A 45 32.50 14.91 -20.15
C LYS A 45 33.08 15.12 -18.75
N SER A 46 34.26 14.56 -18.48
CA SER A 46 34.82 14.55 -17.13
C SER A 46 36.35 14.60 -17.15
N ASP A 47 36.91 15.78 -16.86
CA ASP A 47 38.35 15.99 -16.69
C ASP A 47 38.92 15.10 -15.57
N TRP A 48 38.07 14.75 -14.59
CA TRP A 48 38.42 13.80 -13.53
C TRP A 48 38.72 12.41 -14.07
N VAL A 49 37.94 11.92 -15.04
CA VAL A 49 38.18 10.61 -15.67
C VAL A 49 39.48 10.64 -16.46
N ASP A 50 39.65 11.65 -17.32
CA ASP A 50 40.84 11.75 -18.17
C ASP A 50 42.12 11.91 -17.33
N SER A 51 42.04 12.68 -16.24
CA SER A 51 43.14 12.86 -15.30
C SER A 51 43.47 11.62 -14.47
N LEU A 52 42.47 10.80 -14.11
CA LEU A 52 42.73 9.52 -13.43
C LEU A 52 43.34 8.51 -14.41
N MET A 53 42.75 8.37 -15.60
CA MET A 53 43.24 7.44 -16.64
C MET A 53 44.70 7.67 -16.99
N SER A 54 45.16 8.93 -17.01
CA SER A 54 46.55 9.27 -17.32
C SER A 54 47.55 8.95 -16.21
N ARG A 55 47.09 8.78 -14.96
CA ARG A 55 47.94 8.49 -13.79
C ARG A 55 47.90 7.04 -13.34
N MET A 56 46.81 6.34 -13.64
CA MET A 56 46.64 4.95 -13.22
C MET A 56 47.61 4.02 -13.94
N THR A 57 48.24 3.14 -13.18
CA THR A 57 48.99 2.01 -13.74
C THR A 57 48.05 1.00 -14.39
N LEU A 58 48.58 0.10 -15.24
CA LEU A 58 47.80 -1.01 -15.80
C LEU A 58 47.12 -1.83 -14.70
N GLU A 59 47.84 -2.11 -13.60
CA GLU A 59 47.31 -2.85 -12.46
C GLU A 59 46.11 -2.14 -11.81
N GLU A 60 46.19 -0.82 -11.63
CA GLU A 60 45.09 -0.04 -11.09
C GLU A 60 43.88 0.01 -12.05
N LYS A 61 44.11 0.02 -13.36
CA LYS A 61 43.04 -0.04 -14.37
C LYS A 61 42.33 -1.39 -14.36
N ILE A 62 43.08 -2.49 -14.28
CA ILE A 62 42.55 -3.85 -14.10
C ILE A 62 41.76 -3.93 -12.79
N ALA A 63 42.28 -3.37 -11.71
CA ALA A 63 41.63 -3.37 -10.40
C ALA A 63 40.23 -2.73 -10.44
N GLN A 64 40.04 -1.65 -11.20
CA GLN A 64 38.74 -0.99 -11.34
C GLN A 64 37.67 -1.86 -12.02
N LEU A 65 38.05 -2.99 -12.62
CA LEU A 65 37.12 -3.94 -13.24
C LEU A 65 36.55 -4.95 -12.24
N PHE A 66 37.04 -4.99 -11.00
CA PHE A 66 36.56 -5.93 -9.99
C PHE A 66 35.49 -5.32 -9.08
N MET A 67 34.46 -6.12 -8.78
CA MET A 67 33.47 -5.82 -7.75
C MET A 67 33.39 -6.95 -6.72
N ILE A 68 33.64 -6.65 -5.45
CA ILE A 68 33.78 -7.67 -4.40
C ILE A 68 32.57 -7.67 -3.45
N ALA A 69 32.26 -8.81 -2.84
CA ALA A 69 31.10 -8.91 -1.95
C ALA A 69 31.39 -8.36 -0.53
N ALA A 70 30.40 -7.69 0.05
CA ALA A 70 30.37 -7.26 1.44
C ALA A 70 29.07 -7.74 2.13
N TYR A 71 29.20 -8.25 3.36
CA TYR A 71 28.09 -8.80 4.13
C TYR A 71 28.00 -8.12 5.50
N PRO A 72 27.10 -7.12 5.67
CA PRO A 72 26.96 -6.43 6.96
C PRO A 72 26.62 -7.37 8.12
N ALA A 73 25.91 -8.48 7.84
CA ALA A 73 25.56 -9.49 8.84
C ALA A 73 26.74 -10.38 9.31
N ARG A 74 27.92 -10.36 8.66
CA ARG A 74 29.06 -11.23 9.02
C ARG A 74 30.01 -10.66 10.08
N GLY A 75 29.76 -9.44 10.56
CA GLY A 75 30.52 -8.83 11.65
C GLY A 75 31.88 -8.25 11.23
N THR A 76 32.69 -7.86 12.22
CA THR A 76 33.90 -7.04 12.03
C THR A 76 35.03 -7.77 11.31
N THR A 77 35.26 -9.06 11.57
CA THR A 77 36.34 -9.83 10.94
C THR A 77 36.23 -9.85 9.41
N ASP A 78 35.01 -10.03 8.88
CA ASP A 78 34.80 -9.98 7.42
C ASP A 78 34.98 -8.56 6.89
N ALA A 79 34.53 -7.55 7.63
CA ALA A 79 34.74 -6.15 7.26
C ALA A 79 36.23 -5.77 7.21
N ASP A 80 37.04 -6.23 8.17
CA ASP A 80 38.48 -6.00 8.20
C ASP A 80 39.17 -6.64 6.99
N ARG A 81 38.75 -7.87 6.63
CA ARG A 81 39.23 -8.58 5.43
C ARG A 81 38.89 -7.81 4.15
N VAL A 82 37.65 -7.33 4.02
CA VAL A 82 37.20 -6.54 2.86
C VAL A 82 37.96 -5.22 2.77
N GLU A 83 38.16 -4.51 3.89
CA GLU A 83 38.97 -3.28 3.92
C GLU A 83 40.42 -3.53 3.48
N LEU A 84 41.03 -4.63 3.93
CA LEU A 84 42.38 -5.00 3.51
C LEU A 84 42.45 -5.21 1.99
N LEU A 85 41.47 -5.91 1.40
CA LEU A 85 41.39 -6.09 -0.04
C LEU A 85 41.22 -4.76 -0.77
N ILE A 86 40.42 -3.83 -0.22
CA ILE A 86 40.22 -2.50 -0.80
C ILE A 86 41.53 -1.71 -0.82
N ARG A 87 42.22 -1.63 0.32
CA ARG A 87 43.48 -0.87 0.43
C ARG A 87 44.58 -1.44 -0.45
N LYS A 88 44.66 -2.77 -0.54
CA LYS A 88 45.74 -3.46 -1.26
C LYS A 88 45.50 -3.50 -2.76
N TYR A 89 44.31 -3.92 -3.19
CA TYR A 89 44.03 -4.20 -4.60
C TYR A 89 43.18 -3.14 -5.28
N LYS A 90 42.65 -2.14 -4.56
CA LYS A 90 41.92 -0.98 -5.12
C LYS A 90 40.79 -1.36 -6.09
N PRO A 91 39.87 -2.27 -5.72
CA PRO A 91 38.79 -2.73 -6.59
C PRO A 91 37.89 -1.58 -7.06
N GLY A 92 37.16 -1.79 -8.15
CA GLY A 92 36.23 -0.81 -8.70
C GLY A 92 34.98 -0.59 -7.84
N GLY A 93 34.53 -1.62 -7.12
CA GLY A 93 33.34 -1.50 -6.30
C GLY A 93 33.05 -2.66 -5.36
N LEU A 94 31.90 -2.54 -4.71
CA LEU A 94 31.34 -3.50 -3.76
C LEU A 94 29.90 -3.84 -4.13
N VAL A 95 29.52 -5.10 -3.92
CA VAL A 95 28.12 -5.53 -3.88
C VAL A 95 27.75 -5.92 -2.44
N PHE A 96 26.67 -5.32 -1.92
CA PHE A 96 26.15 -5.63 -0.59
C PHE A 96 25.08 -6.72 -0.62
N PHE A 97 25.13 -7.60 0.37
CA PHE A 97 24.13 -8.66 0.62
C PHE A 97 23.46 -8.48 1.99
N GLN A 98 23.16 -9.58 2.70
CA GLN A 98 22.29 -9.59 3.88
C GLN A 98 22.83 -8.70 5.02
N GLY A 99 21.95 -7.87 5.56
CA GLY A 99 22.26 -6.96 6.66
C GLY A 99 21.08 -6.10 7.11
N ASN A 100 21.39 -5.05 7.87
CA ASN A 100 20.44 -3.98 8.20
C ASN A 100 20.96 -2.63 7.64
N PRO A 101 20.07 -1.63 7.46
CA PRO A 101 20.44 -0.35 6.85
C PRO A 101 21.58 0.39 7.54
N LEU A 102 21.60 0.42 8.87
CA LEU A 102 22.62 1.14 9.63
C LEU A 102 24.00 0.48 9.47
N ALA A 103 24.07 -0.84 9.57
CA ALA A 103 25.30 -1.59 9.38
C ALA A 103 25.87 -1.41 7.97
N GLN A 104 25.03 -1.45 6.93
CA GLN A 104 25.46 -1.16 5.56
C GLN A 104 25.98 0.27 5.41
N ALA A 105 25.31 1.28 5.96
CA ALA A 105 25.75 2.68 5.87
C ALA A 105 27.11 2.89 6.54
N LEU A 106 27.32 2.30 7.73
CA LEU A 106 28.60 2.37 8.44
C LEU A 106 29.73 1.69 7.65
N LEU A 107 29.47 0.51 7.07
CA LEU A 107 30.44 -0.18 6.24
C LEU A 107 30.71 0.56 4.93
N THR A 108 29.69 1.18 4.33
CA THR A 108 29.85 2.03 3.14
C THR A 108 30.81 3.18 3.45
N ASN A 109 30.63 3.87 4.57
CA ASN A 109 31.53 4.96 4.98
C ASN A 109 32.95 4.46 5.25
N ARG A 110 33.09 3.33 5.96
CA ARG A 110 34.38 2.70 6.25
C ARG A 110 35.14 2.34 4.98
N PHE A 111 34.47 1.67 4.04
CA PHE A 111 35.09 1.18 2.82
C PHE A 111 35.38 2.28 1.80
N GLN A 112 34.50 3.29 1.69
CA GLN A 112 34.79 4.45 0.86
C GLN A 112 36.01 5.22 1.38
N ALA A 113 36.15 5.40 2.70
CA ALA A 113 37.31 6.05 3.31
C ALA A 113 38.62 5.25 3.14
N ALA A 114 38.53 3.94 2.94
CA ALA A 114 39.69 3.09 2.67
C ALA A 114 40.13 3.08 1.20
N SER A 115 39.28 3.56 0.28
CA SER A 115 39.54 3.52 -1.15
C SER A 115 40.19 4.81 -1.66
N SER A 116 41.11 4.67 -2.63
CA SER A 116 41.78 5.79 -3.28
C SER A 116 40.99 6.34 -4.48
N VAL A 117 40.28 5.46 -5.19
CA VAL A 117 39.26 5.83 -6.18
C VAL A 117 37.91 5.44 -5.57
N PRO A 118 36.93 6.36 -5.46
CA PRO A 118 35.66 6.04 -4.82
C PRO A 118 34.99 4.79 -5.40
N LEU A 119 34.51 3.92 -4.53
CA LEU A 119 33.96 2.62 -4.87
C LEU A 119 32.55 2.78 -5.44
N PHE A 120 32.23 2.01 -6.47
CA PHE A 120 30.83 1.71 -6.72
C PHE A 120 30.26 0.91 -5.55
N ILE A 121 29.01 1.20 -5.21
CA ILE A 121 28.25 0.43 -4.23
C ILE A 121 27.02 -0.10 -4.96
N ALA A 122 26.87 -1.42 -4.99
CA ALA A 122 25.81 -2.12 -5.70
C ALA A 122 24.99 -3.01 -4.76
N MET A 123 23.77 -3.33 -5.16
CA MET A 123 22.96 -4.36 -4.51
C MET A 123 21.89 -4.92 -5.46
N ASP A 124 21.41 -6.13 -5.18
CA ASP A 124 20.12 -6.56 -5.71
C ASP A 124 18.99 -5.89 -4.92
N ALA A 125 18.21 -5.05 -5.59
CA ALA A 125 17.07 -4.36 -4.99
C ALA A 125 15.81 -4.52 -5.86
N GLU A 126 15.54 -5.74 -6.34
CA GLU A 126 14.46 -6.03 -7.30
C GLU A 126 13.09 -5.55 -6.78
N TRP A 127 12.73 -5.90 -5.54
CA TRP A 127 11.53 -5.43 -4.84
C TRP A 127 11.87 -4.41 -3.72
N GLY A 128 12.91 -3.60 -3.97
CA GLY A 128 13.44 -2.62 -3.05
C GLY A 128 14.51 -3.17 -2.10
N LEU A 129 14.88 -2.35 -1.12
CA LEU A 129 15.96 -2.66 -0.16
C LEU A 129 15.69 -3.96 0.62
N ALA A 130 14.42 -4.28 0.86
CA ALA A 130 13.98 -5.48 1.58
C ALA A 130 14.44 -6.80 0.97
N MET A 131 14.95 -6.80 -0.27
CA MET A 131 15.60 -7.98 -0.86
C MET A 131 16.88 -8.39 -0.12
N ARG A 132 17.62 -7.43 0.43
CA ARG A 132 18.89 -7.66 1.14
C ARG A 132 18.90 -7.13 2.57
N LEU A 133 18.09 -6.12 2.87
CA LEU A 133 18.08 -5.44 4.15
C LEU A 133 16.83 -5.76 4.96
N ASP A 134 17.01 -6.08 6.23
CA ASP A 134 15.89 -6.10 7.16
C ASP A 134 15.32 -4.68 7.40
N SER A 135 14.19 -4.60 8.11
CA SER A 135 13.64 -3.34 8.63
C SER A 135 13.37 -2.26 7.57
N THR A 136 13.16 -2.66 6.32
CA THR A 136 12.81 -1.77 5.21
C THR A 136 11.54 -2.24 4.52
N LEU A 137 10.80 -1.29 3.94
CA LEU A 137 9.59 -1.59 3.17
C LEU A 137 9.89 -2.54 2.00
N ARG A 138 9.03 -3.56 1.85
CA ARG A 138 9.02 -4.49 0.73
C ARG A 138 7.97 -4.10 -0.30
N TYR A 139 8.36 -3.98 -1.57
CA TYR A 139 7.41 -3.83 -2.67
C TYR A 139 6.89 -5.21 -3.13
N PRO A 140 5.75 -5.29 -3.84
CA PRO A 140 5.26 -6.57 -4.36
C PRO A 140 6.25 -7.21 -5.33
N TYR A 141 6.28 -8.54 -5.39
CA TYR A 141 7.08 -9.25 -6.37
C TYR A 141 6.66 -8.90 -7.80
N GLN A 142 7.62 -8.97 -8.73
CA GLN A 142 7.48 -8.54 -10.11
C GLN A 142 6.34 -9.26 -10.83
N LEU A 143 6.06 -10.52 -10.48
CA LEU A 143 4.94 -11.26 -11.07
C LEU A 143 3.59 -10.63 -10.73
N MET A 144 3.39 -10.10 -9.52
CA MET A 144 2.18 -9.33 -9.20
C MET A 144 2.16 -7.99 -9.94
N LEU A 145 3.30 -7.31 -10.01
CA LEU A 145 3.45 -6.05 -10.74
C LEU A 145 3.19 -6.21 -12.25
N GLY A 146 3.43 -7.42 -12.76
CA GLY A 146 3.09 -7.85 -14.11
C GLY A 146 1.60 -7.70 -14.44
N ALA A 147 0.73 -7.82 -13.43
CA ALA A 147 -0.71 -7.75 -13.59
C ALA A 147 -1.27 -6.32 -13.70
N ILE A 148 -0.46 -5.32 -13.36
CA ILE A 148 -0.83 -3.91 -13.41
C ILE A 148 -0.90 -3.44 -14.86
N GLU A 149 -1.97 -2.77 -15.27
CA GLU A 149 -2.06 -2.23 -16.64
C GLU A 149 -1.41 -0.84 -16.80
N ASN A 150 -1.26 -0.08 -15.70
CA ASN A 150 -0.65 1.25 -15.71
C ASN A 150 0.86 1.20 -15.35
N ASP A 151 1.71 1.19 -16.37
CA ASP A 151 3.18 1.12 -16.21
C ASP A 151 3.81 2.35 -15.53
N HIS A 152 3.11 3.49 -15.44
CA HIS A 152 3.58 4.64 -14.66
C HIS A 152 3.81 4.29 -13.18
N LEU A 153 3.05 3.33 -12.63
CA LEU A 153 3.26 2.88 -11.26
C LEU A 153 4.59 2.14 -11.08
N ILE A 154 5.03 1.42 -12.12
CA ILE A 154 6.33 0.73 -12.13
C ILE A 154 7.48 1.74 -12.21
N TYR A 155 7.31 2.81 -12.99
CA TYR A 155 8.23 3.94 -13.00
C TYR A 155 8.35 4.61 -11.62
N GLU A 156 7.24 4.95 -10.97
CA GLU A 156 7.27 5.56 -9.63
C GLU A 156 7.89 4.63 -8.59
N MET A 157 7.68 3.32 -8.71
CA MET A 157 8.33 2.33 -7.85
C MET A 157 9.85 2.39 -8.02
N GLY A 158 10.31 2.36 -9.27
CA GLY A 158 11.75 2.49 -9.58
C GLY A 158 12.35 3.77 -9.01
N ARG A 159 11.63 4.89 -9.14
CA ARG A 159 12.04 6.19 -8.62
C ARG A 159 12.14 6.20 -7.08
N GLN A 160 11.15 5.64 -6.37
CA GLN A 160 11.18 5.57 -4.90
C GLN A 160 12.28 4.64 -4.39
N ILE A 161 12.48 3.47 -5.02
CA ILE A 161 13.59 2.57 -4.72
C ILE A 161 14.93 3.29 -4.92
N ALA A 162 15.06 4.09 -5.98
CA ALA A 162 16.27 4.87 -6.24
C ALA A 162 16.55 5.91 -5.15
N CYS A 163 15.52 6.62 -4.66
CA CYS A 163 15.67 7.54 -3.53
C CYS A 163 16.18 6.81 -2.27
N GLN A 164 15.66 5.61 -2.00
CA GLN A 164 16.09 4.77 -0.87
C GLN A 164 17.55 4.28 -1.05
N LEU A 165 17.92 3.83 -2.25
CA LEU A 165 19.29 3.42 -2.59
C LEU A 165 20.29 4.56 -2.41
N LYS A 166 19.95 5.75 -2.93
CA LYS A 166 20.78 6.96 -2.82
C LYS A 166 20.98 7.39 -1.37
N ARG A 167 19.93 7.29 -0.54
CA ARG A 167 20.01 7.58 0.90
C ARG A 167 21.00 6.66 1.64
N LEU A 168 21.25 5.46 1.12
CA LEU A 168 22.23 4.49 1.63
C LEU A 168 23.60 4.57 0.96
N GLY A 169 23.83 5.51 0.03
CA GLY A 169 25.08 5.59 -0.73
C GLY A 169 25.25 4.45 -1.74
N VAL A 170 24.16 3.85 -2.21
CA VAL A 170 24.16 2.84 -3.28
C VAL A 170 24.02 3.53 -4.63
N HIS A 171 24.76 3.04 -5.64
CA HIS A 171 24.89 3.65 -6.97
C HIS A 171 24.37 2.74 -8.08
N ILE A 172 24.37 1.42 -7.87
CA ILE A 172 23.97 0.42 -8.85
C ILE A 172 22.88 -0.45 -8.25
N SER A 173 21.78 -0.64 -8.99
CA SER A 173 20.78 -1.65 -8.69
C SER A 173 20.88 -2.75 -9.75
N PHE A 174 21.06 -4.00 -9.31
CA PHE A 174 20.97 -5.17 -10.18
C PHE A 174 19.50 -5.52 -10.50
N SER A 175 18.82 -4.55 -11.11
CA SER A 175 17.44 -4.60 -11.57
C SER A 175 17.25 -3.62 -12.75
N PRO A 176 16.26 -3.83 -13.63
CA PRO A 176 15.20 -4.85 -13.58
C PRO A 176 15.61 -6.25 -14.05
N VAL A 177 14.90 -7.27 -13.54
CA VAL A 177 14.82 -8.58 -14.20
C VAL A 177 13.89 -8.45 -15.40
N VAL A 178 14.39 -8.80 -16.59
CA VAL A 178 13.65 -8.74 -17.86
C VAL A 178 13.54 -10.10 -18.54
N ASP A 179 13.84 -11.17 -17.80
CA ASP A 179 13.60 -12.53 -18.26
C ASP A 179 12.11 -12.78 -18.45
N VAL A 180 11.73 -13.40 -19.57
CA VAL A 180 10.34 -13.76 -19.87
C VAL A 180 10.01 -15.09 -19.20
N ASN A 181 8.98 -15.11 -18.34
CA ASN A 181 8.62 -16.29 -17.55
C ASN A 181 7.77 -17.28 -18.34
N ILE A 182 8.40 -18.00 -19.27
CA ILE A 182 7.72 -18.94 -20.19
C ILE A 182 7.56 -20.33 -19.54
N ASN A 183 8.40 -20.65 -18.57
CA ASN A 183 8.43 -21.96 -17.92
C ASN A 183 7.92 -21.87 -16.47
N PRO A 184 6.69 -22.35 -16.19
CA PRO A 184 6.12 -22.35 -14.85
C PRO A 184 6.94 -23.11 -13.79
N GLU A 185 7.76 -24.07 -14.23
CA GLU A 185 8.61 -24.90 -13.35
C GLU A 185 9.99 -24.28 -13.12
N ASN A 186 10.28 -23.10 -13.70
CA ASN A 186 11.54 -22.40 -13.51
C ASN A 186 11.72 -22.02 -12.02
N PRO A 187 12.74 -22.54 -11.33
CA PRO A 187 12.93 -22.28 -9.91
C PRO A 187 13.60 -20.92 -9.62
N VAL A 188 14.14 -20.26 -10.65
CA VAL A 188 15.01 -19.08 -10.53
C VAL A 188 14.29 -17.78 -10.88
N ILE A 189 13.49 -17.77 -11.96
CA ILE A 189 12.85 -16.55 -12.47
C ILE A 189 11.45 -16.37 -11.89
N SER A 190 10.47 -17.20 -12.26
CA SER A 190 9.13 -17.26 -11.63
C SER A 190 8.61 -15.88 -11.15
N ILE A 191 8.50 -15.67 -9.84
CA ILE A 191 7.99 -14.45 -9.20
C ILE A 191 8.80 -13.16 -9.50
N ARG A 192 10.05 -13.28 -9.92
CA ARG A 192 10.98 -12.17 -10.22
C ARG A 192 10.77 -11.57 -11.62
N SER A 193 10.03 -12.25 -12.48
CA SER A 193 9.65 -11.72 -13.80
C SER A 193 8.29 -11.05 -13.76
N PHE A 194 8.09 -10.07 -14.64
CA PHE A 194 6.80 -9.43 -14.87
C PHE A 194 5.79 -10.31 -15.61
N GLY A 195 6.15 -11.49 -16.11
CA GLY A 195 5.20 -12.40 -16.76
C GLY A 195 5.74 -13.10 -18.00
N GLU A 196 4.85 -13.70 -18.78
CA GLU A 196 5.20 -14.53 -19.95
C GLU A 196 5.17 -13.79 -21.30
N ASN A 197 4.65 -12.56 -21.33
CA ASN A 197 4.55 -11.79 -22.55
C ASN A 197 5.79 -10.91 -22.76
N PRO A 198 6.60 -11.10 -23.83
CA PRO A 198 7.84 -10.37 -24.03
C PRO A 198 7.64 -8.86 -24.08
N PHE A 199 6.58 -8.39 -24.73
CA PHE A 199 6.26 -6.97 -24.82
C PHE A 199 5.95 -6.36 -23.46
N LYS A 200 5.04 -6.95 -22.67
CA LYS A 200 4.71 -6.43 -21.33
C LYS A 200 5.91 -6.45 -20.38
N VAL A 201 6.72 -7.52 -20.41
CA VAL A 201 7.96 -7.61 -19.62
C VAL A 201 8.92 -6.48 -20.00
N THR A 202 9.10 -6.23 -21.29
CA THR A 202 9.94 -5.16 -21.83
C THR A 202 9.50 -3.79 -21.34
N MET A 203 8.20 -3.47 -21.49
CA MET A 203 7.67 -2.15 -21.14
C MET A 203 7.80 -1.84 -19.64
N LYS A 204 7.53 -2.83 -18.79
CA LYS A 204 7.70 -2.72 -17.33
C LYS A 204 9.17 -2.65 -16.93
N GLY A 205 10.02 -3.43 -17.58
CA GLY A 205 11.47 -3.35 -17.41
C GLY A 205 12.00 -1.95 -17.73
N ILE A 206 11.61 -1.38 -18.87
CA ILE A 206 12.01 -0.01 -19.25
C ILE A 206 11.49 1.00 -18.23
N ALA A 207 10.23 0.92 -17.81
CA ALA A 207 9.65 1.84 -16.81
C ALA A 207 10.43 1.80 -15.49
N TYR A 208 10.77 0.60 -14.99
CA TYR A 208 11.57 0.43 -13.78
C TYR A 208 12.98 1.00 -13.97
N ALA A 209 13.69 0.60 -15.02
CA ALA A 209 15.04 1.09 -15.31
C ALA A 209 15.08 2.62 -15.42
N TYR A 210 14.07 3.22 -16.06
CA TYR A 210 13.96 4.66 -16.19
C TYR A 210 13.76 5.34 -14.82
N GLY A 211 12.88 4.82 -13.96
CA GLY A 211 12.69 5.31 -12.60
C GLY A 211 13.99 5.32 -11.78
N LEU A 212 14.78 4.25 -11.88
CA LEU A 212 16.11 4.18 -11.22
C LEU A 212 17.08 5.24 -11.76
N GLN A 213 17.21 5.32 -13.08
CA GLN A 213 18.21 6.18 -13.73
C GLN A 213 17.91 7.67 -13.60
N THR A 214 16.63 8.07 -13.53
CA THR A 214 16.26 9.48 -13.34
C THR A 214 16.71 10.06 -12.00
N GLU A 215 16.89 9.21 -10.98
CA GLU A 215 17.34 9.61 -9.64
C GLU A 215 18.86 9.43 -9.44
N GLY A 216 19.58 8.99 -10.49
CA GLY A 216 21.03 8.81 -10.49
C GLY A 216 21.51 7.40 -10.11
N ILE A 217 20.64 6.39 -10.19
CA ILE A 217 21.01 4.98 -9.96
C ILE A 217 21.20 4.26 -11.30
N LEU A 218 22.34 3.59 -11.46
CA LEU A 218 22.61 2.74 -12.63
C LEU A 218 21.70 1.50 -12.57
N ALA A 219 20.78 1.39 -13.51
CA ALA A 219 19.95 0.20 -13.69
C ALA A 219 20.71 -0.86 -14.49
N VAL A 220 20.63 -2.12 -14.07
CA VAL A 220 21.29 -3.26 -14.71
C VAL A 220 20.26 -4.32 -15.09
N GLY A 221 19.99 -4.44 -16.40
CA GLY A 221 19.05 -5.41 -16.94
C GLY A 221 19.62 -6.82 -16.89
N LYS A 222 18.84 -7.79 -16.43
CA LYS A 222 19.31 -9.17 -16.27
C LYS A 222 18.23 -10.23 -16.58
N HIS A 223 18.60 -11.47 -16.94
CA HIS A 223 19.97 -11.99 -17.04
C HIS A 223 20.26 -12.40 -18.50
N PHE A 224 21.12 -11.65 -19.19
CA PHE A 224 21.37 -11.83 -20.62
C PHE A 224 22.06 -13.19 -20.90
N PRO A 225 21.65 -13.96 -21.93
CA PRO A 225 20.69 -13.63 -22.99
C PRO A 225 19.23 -14.03 -22.73
N GLY A 226 18.85 -14.30 -21.48
CA GLY A 226 17.50 -14.65 -21.04
C GLY A 226 17.47 -15.96 -20.26
N HIS A 227 17.16 -15.92 -18.96
CA HIS A 227 17.18 -17.06 -18.03
C HIS A 227 15.78 -17.67 -17.78
N GLY A 228 14.77 -17.18 -18.50
CA GLY A 228 13.35 -17.46 -18.26
C GLY A 228 12.88 -18.91 -18.48
N ASP A 229 13.65 -19.74 -19.20
CA ASP A 229 13.28 -21.11 -19.58
C ASP A 229 14.25 -22.19 -19.05
N THR A 230 14.88 -21.96 -17.89
CA THR A 230 15.82 -22.93 -17.31
C THR A 230 15.18 -23.80 -16.24
N PHE A 231 15.49 -25.10 -16.25
CA PHE A 231 15.06 -26.06 -15.22
C PHE A 231 16.03 -26.20 -14.04
N LEU A 232 17.30 -25.83 -14.22
CA LEU A 232 18.37 -26.02 -13.25
C LEU A 232 18.86 -24.67 -12.71
N ASP A 233 19.26 -24.66 -11.44
CA ASP A 233 19.83 -23.50 -10.77
C ASP A 233 21.34 -23.40 -11.06
N SER A 234 21.77 -22.25 -11.59
CA SER A 234 23.17 -21.93 -11.89
C SER A 234 24.08 -21.94 -10.66
N HIS A 235 23.53 -21.80 -9.45
CA HIS A 235 24.30 -21.95 -8.21
C HIS A 235 24.76 -23.41 -7.97
N ILE A 236 24.12 -24.38 -8.63
CA ILE A 236 24.38 -25.80 -8.47
C ILE A 236 25.04 -26.39 -9.71
N THR A 237 24.57 -26.03 -10.91
CA THR A 237 25.02 -26.58 -12.19
C THR A 237 24.86 -25.58 -13.33
N LEU A 238 25.67 -25.64 -14.39
CA LEU A 238 25.51 -24.78 -15.58
C LEU A 238 24.16 -25.09 -16.30
N PRO A 239 23.17 -24.16 -16.31
CA PRO A 239 21.91 -24.39 -16.99
C PRO A 239 22.08 -24.28 -18.51
N VAL A 240 21.32 -25.10 -19.25
CA VAL A 240 21.35 -25.14 -20.73
C VAL A 240 20.00 -24.68 -21.27
N ILE A 241 20.03 -23.77 -22.26
CA ILE A 241 18.86 -23.37 -23.04
C ILE A 241 18.97 -23.97 -24.43
N SER A 242 18.10 -24.94 -24.73
CA SER A 242 18.06 -25.68 -25.99
C SER A 242 17.10 -25.11 -27.04
N SER A 243 16.60 -23.89 -26.83
CA SER A 243 15.69 -23.17 -27.74
C SER A 243 16.30 -22.91 -29.12
N THR A 244 15.44 -22.79 -30.14
CA THR A 244 15.87 -22.41 -31.50
C THR A 244 16.28 -20.93 -31.56
N PRO A 245 17.14 -20.53 -32.52
CA PRO A 245 17.51 -19.13 -32.70
C PRO A 245 16.30 -18.19 -32.89
N GLN A 246 15.28 -18.61 -33.63
CA GLN A 246 14.07 -17.81 -33.87
C GLN A 246 13.26 -17.58 -32.59
N ARG A 247 13.21 -18.58 -31.71
CA ARG A 247 12.57 -18.45 -30.39
C ARG A 247 13.35 -17.47 -29.52
N LEU A 248 14.67 -17.69 -29.42
CA LEU A 248 15.58 -16.81 -28.67
C LEU A 248 15.44 -15.35 -29.11
N ASP A 249 15.37 -15.10 -30.42
CA ASP A 249 15.19 -13.75 -30.96
C ASP A 249 13.85 -13.10 -30.53
N SER A 250 12.76 -13.86 -30.67
CA SER A 250 11.40 -13.34 -30.50
C SER A 250 10.93 -13.27 -29.04
N ILE A 251 11.58 -13.99 -28.13
CA ILE A 251 11.17 -14.08 -26.73
C ILE A 251 12.31 -13.68 -25.77
N GLU A 252 13.38 -14.46 -25.69
CA GLU A 252 14.42 -14.25 -24.67
C GLU A 252 15.25 -12.97 -24.91
N LEU A 253 15.66 -12.71 -26.15
CA LEU A 253 16.43 -11.53 -26.56
C LEU A 253 15.56 -10.28 -26.78
N PHE A 254 14.24 -10.45 -26.95
CA PHE A 254 13.33 -9.37 -27.25
C PHE A 254 13.41 -8.24 -26.20
N PRO A 255 13.31 -8.50 -24.88
CA PRO A 255 13.45 -7.45 -23.87
C PRO A 255 14.80 -6.75 -23.89
N PHE A 256 15.89 -7.49 -24.11
CA PHE A 256 17.24 -6.92 -24.15
C PHE A 256 17.42 -5.96 -25.32
N ARG A 257 16.91 -6.30 -26.51
CA ARG A 257 16.96 -5.41 -27.69
C ARG A 257 16.37 -4.02 -27.38
N TYR A 258 15.17 -3.99 -26.81
CA TYR A 258 14.46 -2.73 -26.59
C TYR A 258 14.95 -1.97 -25.35
N ILE A 259 15.40 -2.67 -24.30
CA ILE A 259 15.94 -1.98 -23.12
C ILE A 259 17.32 -1.36 -23.40
N VAL A 260 18.12 -1.97 -24.29
CA VAL A 260 19.36 -1.37 -24.83
C VAL A 260 19.04 -0.09 -25.61
N GLN A 261 18.05 -0.14 -26.52
CA GLN A 261 17.61 1.03 -27.29
C GLN A 261 17.00 2.14 -26.41
N SER A 262 16.54 1.80 -25.20
CA SER A 262 16.01 2.74 -24.21
C SER A 262 17.08 3.33 -23.29
N GLY A 263 18.35 2.99 -23.50
CA GLY A 263 19.48 3.61 -22.79
C GLY A 263 19.69 3.08 -21.39
N ILE A 264 19.51 1.77 -21.18
CA ILE A 264 19.88 1.13 -19.91
C ILE A 264 21.38 1.26 -19.64
N SER A 265 21.73 1.46 -18.37
CA SER A 265 23.10 1.72 -17.93
C SER A 265 23.96 0.48 -17.94
N GLY A 266 23.40 -0.66 -17.55
CA GLY A 266 24.11 -1.91 -17.45
C GLY A 266 23.31 -3.12 -17.93
N ILE A 267 24.03 -4.17 -18.32
CA ILE A 267 23.46 -5.51 -18.54
C ILE A 267 24.30 -6.54 -17.79
N MET A 268 23.64 -7.46 -17.10
CA MET A 268 24.29 -8.59 -16.44
C MET A 268 24.19 -9.84 -17.32
N THR A 269 25.33 -10.48 -17.57
CA THR A 269 25.46 -11.71 -18.36
C THR A 269 25.38 -12.94 -17.45
N ALA A 270 24.54 -13.88 -17.81
CA ALA A 270 24.28 -15.08 -17.01
C ALA A 270 25.31 -16.18 -17.27
N HIS A 271 25.49 -17.07 -16.29
CA HIS A 271 26.22 -18.32 -16.48
C HIS A 271 25.29 -19.38 -17.08
N LEU A 272 24.97 -19.25 -18.37
CA LEU A 272 24.07 -20.14 -19.12
C LEU A 272 24.74 -20.66 -20.39
N SER A 273 24.58 -21.95 -20.70
CA SER A 273 24.99 -22.50 -22.00
C SER A 273 23.82 -22.37 -23.00
N VAL A 274 24.06 -21.77 -24.17
CA VAL A 274 23.03 -21.55 -25.19
C VAL A 274 23.55 -22.04 -26.56
N PRO A 275 23.48 -23.35 -26.86
CA PRO A 275 24.08 -23.94 -28.06
C PRO A 275 23.61 -23.35 -29.39
N ALA A 276 22.40 -22.76 -29.41
CA ALA A 276 21.85 -22.10 -30.57
C ALA A 276 22.51 -20.75 -30.91
N LEU A 277 23.22 -20.13 -29.95
CA LEU A 277 23.96 -18.88 -30.13
C LEU A 277 25.47 -19.08 -30.15
N ASP A 278 25.99 -20.02 -29.34
CA ASP A 278 27.41 -20.40 -29.33
C ASP A 278 27.52 -21.93 -29.45
N THR A 279 28.10 -22.40 -30.55
CA THR A 279 28.22 -23.83 -30.85
C THR A 279 29.25 -24.54 -29.98
N VAL A 280 30.03 -23.81 -29.18
CA VAL A 280 31.03 -24.43 -28.30
C VAL A 280 30.34 -24.98 -27.06
N GLN A 281 30.48 -26.29 -26.91
CA GLN A 281 29.81 -27.05 -25.87
C GLN A 281 30.15 -26.53 -24.46
N ASP A 282 29.09 -26.41 -23.65
CA ASP A 282 29.15 -26.03 -22.23
C ASP A 282 29.95 -24.76 -21.92
N ARG A 283 30.00 -23.82 -22.87
CA ARG A 283 30.55 -22.49 -22.66
C ARG A 283 29.45 -21.57 -22.11
N PRO A 284 29.61 -21.00 -20.90
CA PRO A 284 28.68 -20.03 -20.37
C PRO A 284 28.63 -18.74 -21.20
N ALA A 285 27.44 -18.13 -21.31
CA ALA A 285 27.21 -16.88 -22.04
C ALA A 285 28.10 -15.74 -21.53
N SER A 286 28.31 -15.63 -20.22
CA SER A 286 29.18 -14.63 -19.60
C SER A 286 30.64 -14.68 -20.03
N VAL A 287 31.12 -15.81 -20.58
CA VAL A 287 32.49 -15.97 -21.11
C VAL A 287 32.52 -16.26 -22.60
N SER A 288 31.38 -16.13 -23.28
CA SER A 288 31.27 -16.34 -24.72
C SER A 288 31.53 -15.02 -25.46
N PRO A 289 32.59 -14.93 -26.29
CA PRO A 289 32.81 -13.75 -27.14
C PRO A 289 31.74 -13.61 -28.22
N VAL A 290 31.00 -14.68 -28.54
CA VAL A 290 29.88 -14.64 -29.50
C VAL A 290 28.65 -14.03 -28.85
N ILE A 291 28.34 -14.39 -27.61
CA ILE A 291 27.13 -13.92 -26.92
C ILE A 291 27.37 -12.57 -26.24
N SER A 292 28.33 -12.47 -25.31
CA SER A 292 28.57 -11.23 -24.55
C SER A 292 29.32 -10.17 -25.36
N GLY A 293 30.15 -10.60 -26.31
CA GLY A 293 30.90 -9.72 -27.20
C GLY A 293 30.04 -9.33 -28.39
N LYS A 294 30.05 -10.17 -29.43
CA LYS A 294 29.40 -9.87 -30.71
C LYS A 294 27.90 -9.59 -30.58
N LEU A 295 27.10 -10.51 -30.04
CA LEU A 295 25.64 -10.34 -29.99
C LEU A 295 25.23 -9.12 -29.15
N LEU A 296 25.77 -8.97 -27.94
CA LEU A 296 25.39 -7.86 -27.06
C LEU A 296 25.99 -6.51 -27.49
N ARG A 297 27.30 -6.45 -27.73
CA ARG A 297 28.00 -5.18 -28.03
C ARG A 297 27.78 -4.72 -29.46
N GLU A 298 27.91 -5.63 -30.43
CA GLU A 298 27.89 -5.28 -31.85
C GLU A 298 26.46 -5.35 -32.40
N ASP A 299 25.83 -6.53 -32.35
CA ASP A 299 24.55 -6.76 -33.02
C ASP A 299 23.39 -5.99 -32.35
N LEU A 300 23.35 -5.95 -31.02
CA LEU A 300 22.38 -5.15 -30.26
C LEU A 300 22.85 -3.71 -30.00
N GLY A 301 24.13 -3.39 -30.27
CA GLY A 301 24.68 -2.05 -30.11
C GLY A 301 24.81 -1.56 -28.66
N PHE A 302 24.95 -2.46 -27.67
CA PHE A 302 25.01 -2.08 -26.27
C PHE A 302 26.34 -1.40 -25.89
N LYS A 303 26.24 -0.13 -25.49
CA LYS A 303 27.41 0.69 -25.10
C LYS A 303 27.57 0.90 -23.59
N GLY A 304 26.70 0.30 -22.78
CA GLY A 304 26.71 0.46 -21.32
C GLY A 304 27.75 -0.43 -20.64
N LEU A 305 27.61 -0.59 -19.32
CA LEU A 305 28.45 -1.49 -18.53
C LEU A 305 27.94 -2.93 -18.60
N VAL A 306 28.81 -3.86 -18.99
CA VAL A 306 28.51 -5.29 -18.95
C VAL A 306 29.07 -5.88 -17.65
N PHE A 307 28.19 -6.46 -16.85
CA PHE A 307 28.53 -7.14 -15.60
C PHE A 307 28.46 -8.64 -15.82
N THR A 308 29.41 -9.39 -15.27
CA THR A 308 29.19 -10.82 -15.09
C THR A 308 28.18 -11.06 -13.97
N ASP A 309 27.49 -12.20 -13.99
CA ASP A 309 26.97 -12.78 -12.75
C ASP A 309 28.14 -13.19 -11.82
N ALA A 310 27.85 -13.66 -10.61
CA ALA A 310 28.86 -13.95 -9.60
C ALA A 310 29.84 -15.05 -10.05
N LEU A 311 31.10 -14.68 -10.30
CA LEU A 311 32.12 -15.58 -10.85
C LEU A 311 32.55 -16.69 -9.89
N ASN A 312 32.27 -16.56 -8.60
CA ASN A 312 32.49 -17.60 -7.60
C ASN A 312 31.37 -18.65 -7.52
N MET A 313 30.36 -18.59 -8.39
CA MET A 313 29.30 -19.61 -8.46
C MET A 313 29.88 -20.95 -8.91
N LYS A 314 29.59 -22.02 -8.16
CA LYS A 314 30.14 -23.37 -8.43
C LYS A 314 29.85 -23.88 -9.84
N GLY A 315 28.65 -23.57 -10.39
CA GLY A 315 28.25 -23.99 -11.72
C GLY A 315 29.18 -23.50 -12.85
N VAL A 316 29.97 -22.45 -12.60
CA VAL A 316 30.97 -21.92 -13.53
C VAL A 316 32.40 -22.03 -13.00
N ALA A 317 32.65 -21.68 -11.74
CA ALA A 317 33.99 -21.57 -11.17
C ALA A 317 34.77 -22.89 -11.23
N ASP A 318 34.12 -24.02 -10.95
CA ASP A 318 34.74 -25.35 -10.91
C ASP A 318 35.18 -25.85 -12.30
N ARG A 319 34.85 -25.11 -13.38
CA ARG A 319 35.14 -25.47 -14.77
C ARG A 319 36.41 -24.83 -15.32
N PHE A 320 37.03 -23.90 -14.60
CA PHE A 320 38.18 -23.13 -15.06
C PHE A 320 39.32 -23.19 -14.05
N ALA A 321 40.56 -23.05 -14.54
CA ALA A 321 41.68 -22.86 -13.63
C ALA A 321 41.54 -21.51 -12.90
N PRO A 322 42.13 -21.35 -11.70
CA PRO A 322 42.11 -20.07 -10.98
C PRO A 322 42.58 -18.90 -11.86
N GLY A 323 41.78 -17.84 -11.95
CA GLY A 323 42.05 -16.65 -12.77
C GLY A 323 41.69 -16.77 -14.26
N GLU A 324 41.52 -17.99 -14.79
CA GLU A 324 41.17 -18.21 -16.20
C GLU A 324 39.75 -17.72 -16.52
N LEU A 325 38.82 -17.91 -15.59
CA LEU A 325 37.43 -17.47 -15.73
C LEU A 325 37.35 -15.94 -15.90
N GLU A 326 38.06 -15.19 -15.05
CA GLU A 326 38.12 -13.74 -15.08
C GLU A 326 38.72 -13.22 -16.40
N VAL A 327 39.81 -13.84 -16.87
CA VAL A 327 40.43 -13.51 -18.17
C VAL A 327 39.44 -13.73 -19.32
N LYS A 328 38.77 -14.89 -19.35
CA LYS A 328 37.78 -15.20 -20.40
C LYS A 328 36.57 -14.29 -20.37
N ALA A 329 36.11 -13.90 -19.18
CA ALA A 329 35.02 -12.94 -19.04
C ALA A 329 35.39 -11.56 -19.61
N LEU A 330 36.61 -11.07 -19.36
CA LEU A 330 37.08 -9.82 -19.98
C LEU A 330 37.19 -9.93 -21.50
N MET A 331 37.79 -11.00 -22.01
CA MET A 331 37.88 -11.26 -23.46
C MET A 331 36.51 -11.37 -24.14
N ALA A 332 35.47 -11.77 -23.38
CA ALA A 332 34.10 -11.81 -23.86
C ALA A 332 33.39 -10.44 -23.84
N GLY A 333 34.06 -9.36 -23.39
CA GLY A 333 33.54 -7.99 -23.44
C GLY A 333 32.87 -7.49 -22.16
N ASN A 334 33.00 -8.21 -21.04
CA ASN A 334 32.50 -7.76 -19.74
C ASN A 334 33.38 -6.62 -19.18
N ASP A 335 32.77 -5.57 -18.63
CA ASP A 335 33.50 -4.47 -17.98
C ASP A 335 33.76 -4.73 -16.49
N ILE A 336 32.79 -5.36 -15.80
CA ILE A 336 32.85 -5.58 -14.35
C ILE A 336 32.74 -7.07 -14.04
N LEU A 337 33.79 -7.59 -13.41
CA LEU A 337 33.93 -8.94 -12.90
C LEU A 337 33.36 -9.00 -11.47
N LEU A 338 32.13 -9.51 -11.37
CA LEU A 338 31.39 -9.58 -10.12
C LEU A 338 31.83 -10.80 -9.29
N MET A 339 32.23 -10.56 -8.05
CA MET A 339 32.57 -11.59 -7.06
C MET A 339 33.58 -12.63 -7.58
N PRO A 340 34.81 -12.20 -7.96
CA PRO A 340 35.87 -13.15 -8.33
C PRO A 340 36.18 -14.09 -7.16
N SER A 341 36.67 -15.29 -7.49
CA SER A 341 37.00 -16.29 -6.45
C SER A 341 38.23 -15.86 -5.64
N ASP A 342 39.25 -15.32 -6.31
CA ASP A 342 40.49 -14.83 -5.70
C ASP A 342 41.04 -13.65 -6.53
N ILE A 343 41.03 -12.45 -5.94
CA ILE A 343 41.43 -11.21 -6.62
C ILE A 343 42.91 -11.22 -7.01
N PRO A 344 43.89 -11.46 -6.12
CA PRO A 344 45.29 -11.47 -6.52
C PRO A 344 45.56 -12.46 -7.65
N VAL A 345 45.01 -13.67 -7.59
CA VAL A 345 45.19 -14.68 -8.65
C VAL A 345 44.58 -14.19 -9.98
N ALA A 346 43.37 -13.63 -9.95
CA ALA A 346 42.72 -13.09 -11.14
C ALA A 346 43.48 -11.90 -11.73
N MET A 347 43.99 -10.99 -10.89
CA MET A 347 44.79 -9.83 -11.34
C MET A 347 46.07 -10.26 -12.04
N ASP A 348 46.80 -11.23 -11.47
CA ASP A 348 48.03 -11.74 -12.09
C ASP A 348 47.74 -12.49 -13.40
N ALA A 349 46.63 -13.24 -13.47
CA ALA A 349 46.19 -13.90 -14.70
C ALA A 349 45.86 -12.88 -15.82
N ILE A 350 45.17 -11.79 -15.50
CA ILE A 350 44.83 -10.73 -16.48
C ILE A 350 46.10 -9.99 -16.91
N LYS A 351 46.99 -9.62 -15.98
CA LYS A 351 48.29 -9.01 -16.33
C LYS A 351 49.09 -9.91 -17.26
N LYS A 352 49.11 -11.21 -17.00
CA LYS A 352 49.75 -12.19 -17.87
C LYS A 352 49.08 -12.23 -19.24
N ALA A 353 47.74 -12.26 -19.31
CA ALA A 353 47.02 -12.23 -20.58
C ALA A 353 47.32 -10.96 -21.40
N VAL A 354 47.51 -9.81 -20.75
CA VAL A 354 47.95 -8.57 -21.43
C VAL A 354 49.40 -8.70 -21.92
N SER A 355 50.31 -9.18 -21.08
CA SER A 355 51.71 -9.40 -21.46
C SER A 355 51.86 -10.39 -22.62
N ASP A 356 51.00 -11.41 -22.67
CA ASP A 356 50.97 -12.43 -23.72
C ASP A 356 50.21 -11.96 -24.97
N SER A 357 49.73 -10.71 -25.01
CA SER A 357 48.93 -10.12 -26.10
C SER A 357 47.60 -10.85 -26.38
N LEU A 358 47.07 -11.59 -25.40
CA LEU A 358 45.73 -12.17 -25.45
C LEU A 358 44.62 -11.12 -25.23
N ILE A 359 44.93 -10.09 -24.44
CA ILE A 359 44.10 -8.90 -24.23
C ILE A 359 44.98 -7.68 -24.54
N LYS A 360 44.51 -6.74 -25.35
CA LYS A 360 45.26 -5.50 -25.59
C LYS A 360 45.12 -4.54 -24.41
N GLU A 361 46.17 -3.80 -24.09
CA GLU A 361 46.11 -2.80 -23.02
C GLU A 361 45.04 -1.72 -23.32
N GLU A 362 44.82 -1.39 -24.60
CA GLU A 362 43.77 -0.48 -25.04
C GLU A 362 42.37 -0.98 -24.64
N GLU A 363 42.11 -2.28 -24.67
CA GLU A 363 40.82 -2.84 -24.26
C GLU A 363 40.60 -2.64 -22.76
N ILE A 364 41.63 -2.86 -21.93
CA ILE A 364 41.59 -2.57 -20.49
C ILE A 364 41.36 -1.07 -20.26
N ASN A 365 42.02 -0.20 -21.04
CA ASN A 365 41.83 1.24 -20.94
C ASN A 365 40.38 1.65 -21.23
N GLU A 366 39.76 1.05 -22.25
CA GLU A 366 38.36 1.33 -22.58
C GLU A 366 37.39 0.84 -21.50
N HIS A 367 37.56 -0.39 -21.01
CA HIS A 367 36.75 -0.93 -19.91
C HIS A 367 36.84 -0.03 -18.66
N CYS A 368 38.06 0.29 -18.23
CA CYS A 368 38.30 1.16 -17.08
C CYS A 368 37.69 2.55 -17.31
N ARG A 369 37.83 3.13 -18.51
CA ARG A 369 37.25 4.44 -18.83
C ARG A 369 35.72 4.43 -18.74
N ARG A 370 35.04 3.39 -19.22
CA ARG A 370 33.57 3.26 -19.09
C ARG A 370 33.15 3.19 -17.63
N VAL A 371 33.86 2.41 -16.80
CA VAL A 371 33.62 2.33 -15.35
C VAL A 371 33.78 3.71 -14.70
N LEU A 372 34.87 4.43 -14.99
CA LEU A 372 35.12 5.76 -14.42
C LEU A 372 34.11 6.81 -14.89
N LEU A 373 33.65 6.77 -16.15
CA LEU A 373 32.57 7.64 -16.63
C LEU A 373 31.26 7.39 -15.87
N ALA A 374 30.91 6.12 -15.64
CA ALA A 374 29.73 5.76 -14.87
C ALA A 374 29.85 6.21 -13.40
N LYS A 375 31.05 6.14 -12.80
CA LYS A 375 31.32 6.69 -11.46
C LYS A 375 31.13 8.21 -11.43
N ALA A 376 31.68 8.90 -12.41
CA ALA A 376 31.53 10.35 -12.52
C ALA A 376 30.06 10.76 -12.62
N TRP A 377 29.28 10.06 -13.45
CA TRP A 377 27.84 10.26 -13.58
C TRP A 377 27.07 10.00 -12.27
N ALA A 378 27.46 8.98 -11.51
CA ALA A 378 26.88 8.66 -10.22
C ALA A 378 27.33 9.60 -9.08
N GLY A 379 28.12 10.65 -9.36
CA GLY A 379 28.57 11.63 -8.38
C GLY A 379 29.80 11.20 -7.55
N LEU A 380 30.45 10.10 -7.91
CA LEU A 380 31.60 9.54 -7.19
C LEU A 380 32.94 10.27 -7.44
N GLN A 381 32.89 11.50 -7.97
CA GLN A 381 34.08 12.36 -8.08
C GLN A 381 34.52 12.89 -6.72
N THR A 382 33.61 12.96 -5.76
CA THR A 382 33.87 13.43 -4.39
C THR A 382 33.14 12.54 -3.40
N PHE A 383 33.90 11.95 -2.47
CA PHE A 383 33.33 11.12 -1.42
C PHE A 383 32.56 11.98 -0.41
N HIS A 384 31.29 11.61 -0.19
CA HIS A 384 30.46 12.13 0.89
C HIS A 384 30.01 10.96 1.76
N PRO A 385 30.37 10.91 3.05
CA PRO A 385 29.88 9.88 3.95
C PRO A 385 28.35 9.88 4.02
N VAL A 386 27.77 8.69 4.07
CA VAL A 386 26.36 8.46 4.34
C VAL A 386 26.04 8.97 5.76
N ASP A 387 25.15 9.95 5.86
CA ASP A 387 24.61 10.41 7.14
C ASP A 387 23.73 9.33 7.75
N THR A 388 24.01 8.90 8.98
CA THR A 388 23.23 7.86 9.67
C THR A 388 22.05 8.41 10.46
N SER A 389 21.93 9.74 10.58
CA SER A 389 20.84 10.42 11.27
C SER A 389 19.50 10.16 10.56
N HIS A 390 18.48 9.74 11.32
CA HIS A 390 17.14 9.44 10.81
C HIS A 390 17.07 8.45 9.62
N LEU A 391 18.11 7.62 9.45
CA LEU A 391 18.24 6.75 8.28
C LEU A 391 17.07 5.76 8.17
N ALA A 392 16.66 5.15 9.27
CA ALA A 392 15.57 4.17 9.28
C ALA A 392 14.23 4.82 8.90
N GLU A 393 13.94 6.02 9.40
CA GLU A 393 12.74 6.78 9.08
C GLU A 393 12.74 7.24 7.62
N ASP A 394 13.89 7.70 7.12
CA ASP A 394 14.03 8.16 5.74
C ASP A 394 13.83 7.03 4.71
N LEU A 395 14.27 5.83 5.05
CA LEU A 395 14.11 4.63 4.25
C LEU A 395 12.69 4.05 4.30
N ASN A 396 11.89 4.44 5.30
CA ASN A 396 10.53 3.95 5.53
C ASN A 396 9.50 5.08 5.55
N LYS A 397 9.69 6.12 4.71
CA LYS A 397 8.73 7.22 4.60
C LYS A 397 7.33 6.69 4.27
N PRO A 398 6.25 7.22 4.88
CA PRO A 398 4.87 6.77 4.61
C PRO A 398 4.47 6.78 3.13
N ILE A 399 5.05 7.68 2.32
CA ILE A 399 4.76 7.76 0.88
C ILE A 399 5.16 6.49 0.12
N TYR A 400 6.14 5.74 0.61
CA TYR A 400 6.54 4.47 0.02
C TYR A 400 5.46 3.41 0.26
N GLU A 401 4.91 3.35 1.47
CA GLU A 401 3.79 2.46 1.81
C GLU A 401 2.52 2.81 1.03
N VAL A 402 2.26 4.11 0.81
CA VAL A 402 1.15 4.59 -0.05
C VAL A 402 1.27 4.04 -1.47
N LEU A 403 2.47 4.10 -2.08
CA LEU A 403 2.68 3.54 -3.41
C LEU A 403 2.55 2.01 -3.40
N THR A 404 3.13 1.32 -2.41
CA THR A 404 2.99 -0.13 -2.26
C THR A 404 1.52 -0.55 -2.19
N ARG A 405 0.70 0.13 -1.39
CA ARG A 405 -0.76 -0.11 -1.33
C ARG A 405 -1.42 0.07 -2.69
N LYS A 406 -1.02 1.09 -3.46
CA LYS A 406 -1.55 1.34 -4.81
C LYS A 406 -1.14 0.24 -5.80
N LEU A 407 0.12 -0.20 -5.78
CA LEU A 407 0.62 -1.31 -6.61
C LEU A 407 -0.14 -2.60 -6.31
N ILE A 408 -0.39 -2.90 -5.03
CA ILE A 408 -1.15 -4.10 -4.62
C ILE A 408 -2.58 -4.04 -5.15
N ARG A 409 -3.28 -2.90 -5.02
CA ARG A 409 -4.67 -2.75 -5.50
C ARG A 409 -4.79 -2.99 -7.00
N GLU A 410 -3.91 -2.38 -7.78
CA GLU A 410 -3.91 -2.50 -9.25
C GLU A 410 -3.34 -3.84 -9.75
N GLY A 411 -2.59 -4.56 -8.90
CA GLY A 411 -1.99 -5.86 -9.23
C GLY A 411 -2.87 -7.07 -8.88
N MET A 412 -3.95 -6.90 -8.12
CA MET A 412 -4.89 -7.99 -7.84
C MET A 412 -5.69 -8.38 -9.09
N VAL A 413 -5.93 -9.67 -9.29
CA VAL A 413 -6.62 -10.19 -10.48
C VAL A 413 -7.83 -11.03 -10.07
N LEU A 414 -9.02 -10.69 -10.55
CA LEU A 414 -10.22 -11.52 -10.38
C LEU A 414 -10.33 -12.49 -11.56
N LEU A 415 -9.94 -13.75 -11.36
CA LEU A 415 -9.95 -14.75 -12.44
C LEU A 415 -11.34 -15.29 -12.75
N LYS A 416 -12.19 -15.38 -11.73
CA LYS A 416 -13.53 -15.95 -11.84
C LYS A 416 -14.47 -15.24 -10.88
N ASN A 417 -15.69 -14.98 -11.33
CA ASN A 417 -16.74 -14.37 -10.52
C ASN A 417 -18.13 -14.83 -10.95
N ALA A 418 -18.46 -16.09 -10.63
CA ALA A 418 -19.76 -16.66 -10.96
C ALA A 418 -20.89 -15.86 -10.30
N ASP A 419 -21.98 -15.66 -11.04
CA ASP A 419 -23.19 -14.97 -10.58
C ASP A 419 -22.92 -13.54 -10.06
N SER A 420 -21.79 -12.93 -10.44
CA SER A 420 -21.32 -11.63 -9.92
C SER A 420 -21.22 -11.58 -8.38
N LEU A 421 -20.81 -12.69 -7.76
CA LEU A 421 -20.74 -12.83 -6.30
C LEU A 421 -19.84 -11.79 -5.62
N LEU A 422 -18.74 -11.37 -6.26
CA LEU A 422 -17.89 -10.28 -5.78
C LEU A 422 -18.27 -8.95 -6.45
N PRO A 423 -18.41 -7.85 -5.69
CA PRO A 423 -18.30 -7.78 -4.22
C PRO A 423 -19.51 -8.43 -3.52
N VAL A 424 -19.28 -9.08 -2.38
CA VAL A 424 -20.33 -9.82 -1.64
C VAL A 424 -21.43 -8.87 -1.14
N ARG A 425 -22.70 -9.18 -1.41
CA ARG A 425 -23.89 -8.38 -1.03
C ARG A 425 -24.83 -9.20 -0.13
N GLU A 426 -25.95 -8.59 0.28
CA GLU A 426 -27.03 -9.27 1.03
C GLU A 426 -26.52 -9.97 2.31
N LEU A 427 -25.70 -9.24 3.07
CA LEU A 427 -24.95 -9.78 4.23
C LEU A 427 -25.86 -10.36 5.32
N ASP A 428 -27.08 -9.86 5.43
CA ASP A 428 -28.12 -10.34 6.33
C ASP A 428 -28.64 -11.75 6.00
N THR A 429 -28.40 -12.23 4.78
CA THR A 429 -28.74 -13.60 4.33
C THR A 429 -27.59 -14.60 4.50
N LEU A 430 -26.40 -14.11 4.83
CA LEU A 430 -25.17 -14.90 4.81
C LEU A 430 -24.72 -15.31 6.21
N ARG A 431 -24.28 -16.56 6.30
CA ARG A 431 -23.50 -17.10 7.42
C ARG A 431 -22.13 -17.45 6.87
N ILE A 432 -21.14 -16.63 7.19
CA ILE A 432 -19.83 -16.65 6.55
C ILE A 432 -18.79 -17.27 7.48
N ALA A 433 -18.08 -18.27 6.98
CA ALA A 433 -16.84 -18.75 7.59
C ALA A 433 -15.64 -18.34 6.72
N ALA A 434 -14.62 -17.77 7.34
CA ALA A 434 -13.34 -17.52 6.69
C ALA A 434 -12.31 -18.54 7.16
N VAL A 435 -11.79 -19.35 6.24
CA VAL A 435 -10.85 -20.43 6.51
C VAL A 435 -9.45 -20.01 6.03
N ASN A 436 -8.50 -19.94 6.95
CA ASN A 436 -7.09 -19.75 6.66
C ASN A 436 -6.39 -21.10 6.55
N ILE A 437 -5.71 -21.35 5.43
CA ILE A 437 -5.08 -22.63 5.11
C ILE A 437 -3.56 -22.47 5.17
N GLY A 438 -2.89 -23.29 5.97
CA GLY A 438 -1.42 -23.33 6.12
C GLY A 438 -0.87 -22.70 7.40
N ALA A 439 -1.71 -22.12 8.25
CA ALA A 439 -1.30 -21.52 9.54
C ALA A 439 -2.33 -21.77 10.64
N LYS A 440 -1.89 -21.71 11.91
CA LYS A 440 -2.76 -21.84 13.10
C LYS A 440 -3.42 -20.51 13.50
N ASP A 441 -2.76 -19.39 13.21
CA ASP A 441 -3.20 -18.07 13.62
C ASP A 441 -4.24 -17.46 12.68
N THR A 442 -4.94 -16.44 13.17
CA THR A 442 -5.85 -15.62 12.36
C THR A 442 -5.05 -14.72 11.42
N SER A 443 -5.32 -14.82 10.11
CA SER A 443 -4.65 -14.04 9.08
C SER A 443 -5.10 -12.57 9.05
N SER A 444 -4.30 -11.69 8.43
CA SER A 444 -4.72 -10.31 8.18
C SER A 444 -5.94 -10.25 7.27
N PHE A 445 -6.06 -11.19 6.34
CA PHE A 445 -7.22 -11.33 5.46
C PHE A 445 -8.50 -11.56 6.26
N GLN A 446 -8.49 -12.53 7.19
CA GLN A 446 -9.65 -12.81 8.07
C GLN A 446 -10.07 -11.57 8.87
N LYS A 447 -9.11 -10.89 9.53
CA LYS A 447 -9.37 -9.65 10.27
C LYS A 447 -9.99 -8.57 9.40
N SER A 448 -9.54 -8.48 8.15
CA SER A 448 -10.01 -7.48 7.20
C SER A 448 -11.43 -7.78 6.69
N LEU A 449 -11.80 -9.07 6.52
CA LEU A 449 -13.18 -9.46 6.23
C LEU A 449 -14.17 -9.02 7.34
N ALA A 450 -13.76 -9.13 8.60
CA ALA A 450 -14.58 -8.73 9.75
C ALA A 450 -14.81 -7.21 9.86
N LEU A 451 -14.18 -6.40 9.01
CA LEU A 451 -14.52 -4.98 8.87
C LEU A 451 -15.93 -4.78 8.26
N TYR A 452 -16.43 -5.76 7.50
CA TYR A 452 -17.62 -5.60 6.65
C TYR A 452 -18.81 -6.46 7.05
N ALA A 453 -18.57 -7.61 7.68
CA ALA A 453 -19.62 -8.55 8.09
C ALA A 453 -19.18 -9.36 9.32
N PRO A 454 -20.13 -9.89 10.11
CA PRO A 454 -19.83 -10.97 11.05
C PRO A 454 -19.28 -12.18 10.29
N VAL A 455 -18.08 -12.63 10.65
CA VAL A 455 -17.39 -13.76 10.00
C VAL A 455 -16.73 -14.61 11.08
N ASP A 456 -16.98 -15.92 11.04
CA ASP A 456 -16.31 -16.85 11.94
C ASP A 456 -14.96 -17.28 11.35
N PHE A 457 -13.92 -17.24 12.19
CA PHE A 457 -12.55 -17.56 11.77
C PHE A 457 -12.19 -19.00 12.09
N ILE A 458 -11.70 -19.70 11.08
CA ILE A 458 -11.18 -21.07 11.18
C ILE A 458 -9.79 -21.07 10.56
N SER A 459 -8.82 -21.69 11.22
CA SER A 459 -7.45 -21.81 10.73
C SER A 459 -7.04 -23.28 10.72
N ILE A 460 -6.32 -23.70 9.68
CA ILE A 460 -5.93 -25.09 9.43
C ILE A 460 -4.43 -25.13 9.17
N ALA A 461 -3.74 -25.91 9.96
CA ALA A 461 -2.30 -26.04 9.91
C ALA A 461 -1.85 -27.20 9.00
N PRO A 462 -0.60 -27.17 8.48
CA PRO A 462 -0.08 -28.25 7.64
C PRO A 462 0.03 -29.60 8.36
N ASP A 463 0.17 -29.59 9.69
CA ASP A 463 0.29 -30.75 10.58
C ASP A 463 -1.06 -31.30 11.08
N ASP A 464 -2.19 -30.67 10.72
CA ASP A 464 -3.50 -31.18 11.09
C ASP A 464 -3.75 -32.57 10.45
N SER A 465 -4.30 -33.49 11.24
CA SER A 465 -4.44 -34.89 10.83
C SER A 465 -5.65 -35.14 9.93
N VAL A 466 -5.56 -36.19 9.10
CA VAL A 466 -6.66 -36.68 8.24
C VAL A 466 -7.92 -37.01 9.06
N HIS A 467 -7.76 -37.48 10.31
CA HIS A 467 -8.88 -37.78 11.22
C HIS A 467 -9.68 -36.54 11.64
N GLY A 468 -9.10 -35.34 11.51
CA GLY A 468 -9.78 -34.07 11.78
C GLY A 468 -10.63 -33.55 10.60
N MET A 469 -10.48 -34.12 9.40
CA MET A 469 -11.13 -33.58 8.19
C MET A 469 -12.65 -33.60 8.28
N ASP A 470 -13.27 -34.71 8.69
CA ASP A 470 -14.72 -34.82 8.79
C ASP A 470 -15.29 -33.89 9.87
N SER A 471 -14.56 -33.71 10.98
CA SER A 471 -14.91 -32.76 12.02
C SER A 471 -14.84 -31.31 11.52
N LEU A 472 -13.79 -30.96 10.77
CA LEU A 472 -13.64 -29.63 10.16
C LEU A 472 -14.74 -29.34 9.13
N LEU A 473 -15.04 -30.31 8.27
CA LEU A 473 -16.14 -30.19 7.29
C LEU A 473 -17.50 -30.08 7.99
N THR A 474 -17.73 -30.85 9.05
CA THR A 474 -18.95 -30.77 9.87
C THR A 474 -19.10 -29.40 10.51
N ARG A 475 -18.02 -28.82 11.03
CA ARG A 475 -18.01 -27.45 11.57
C ARG A 475 -18.40 -26.41 10.52
N LEU A 476 -18.13 -26.67 9.24
CA LEU A 476 -18.47 -25.77 8.14
C LEU A 476 -19.93 -25.92 7.65
N ASN A 477 -20.68 -26.93 8.11
CA ASN A 477 -22.06 -27.18 7.68
C ASN A 477 -23.02 -26.00 7.88
N PRO A 478 -23.01 -25.27 9.01
CA PRO A 478 -23.92 -24.15 9.25
C PRO A 478 -23.74 -22.96 8.30
N TYR A 479 -22.57 -22.83 7.66
CA TYR A 479 -22.23 -21.70 6.81
C TYR A 479 -22.70 -21.95 5.36
N ASN A 480 -23.33 -20.93 4.78
CA ASN A 480 -23.77 -20.93 3.38
C ASN A 480 -22.78 -20.23 2.44
N LEU A 481 -21.74 -19.58 2.98
CA LEU A 481 -20.61 -19.04 2.23
C LEU A 481 -19.30 -19.35 2.97
N VAL A 482 -18.33 -19.90 2.26
CA VAL A 482 -16.98 -20.15 2.79
C VAL A 482 -15.97 -19.33 2.01
N ILE A 483 -15.13 -18.57 2.70
CA ILE A 483 -14.09 -17.74 2.09
C ILE A 483 -12.72 -18.30 2.49
N LEU A 484 -11.91 -18.68 1.51
CA LEU A 484 -10.59 -19.29 1.75
C LEU A 484 -9.47 -18.28 1.53
N SER A 485 -8.44 -18.38 2.37
CA SER A 485 -7.15 -17.68 2.23
C SER A 485 -6.00 -18.62 2.57
N PHE A 486 -4.79 -18.28 2.13
CA PHE A 486 -3.61 -19.12 2.32
C PHE A 486 -2.47 -18.35 3.02
N SER A 487 -1.75 -19.05 3.89
CA SER A 487 -0.63 -18.52 4.67
C SER A 487 0.50 -19.54 4.78
N ASN A 488 1.71 -19.06 5.09
CA ASN A 488 2.95 -19.84 5.15
C ASN A 488 3.26 -20.51 3.81
N THR A 489 3.08 -19.75 2.74
CA THR A 489 3.26 -20.26 1.38
C THR A 489 4.73 -20.25 0.97
N ASP A 490 5.08 -21.01 -0.06
CA ASP A 490 6.43 -21.02 -0.64
C ASP A 490 6.35 -20.59 -2.11
N ILE A 491 7.35 -19.84 -2.58
CA ILE A 491 7.40 -19.40 -3.98
C ILE A 491 7.82 -20.51 -4.95
N ARG A 492 8.41 -21.61 -4.43
CA ARG A 492 9.03 -22.69 -5.23
C ARG A 492 8.03 -23.79 -5.58
N ALA A 493 7.92 -24.07 -6.88
CA ALA A 493 7.16 -25.20 -7.41
C ALA A 493 7.67 -26.56 -6.88
N ALA A 494 8.99 -26.72 -6.76
CA ALA A 494 9.62 -27.94 -6.23
C ALA A 494 9.22 -28.31 -4.79
N ARG A 495 8.67 -27.36 -4.02
CA ARG A 495 8.12 -27.59 -2.67
C ARG A 495 6.60 -27.57 -2.65
N ASN A 496 5.96 -27.75 -3.80
CA ASN A 496 4.51 -27.60 -4.00
C ASN A 496 3.98 -26.29 -3.42
N PHE A 497 4.76 -25.21 -3.50
CA PHE A 497 4.41 -23.90 -2.96
C PHE A 497 4.04 -23.89 -1.46
N GLY A 498 4.57 -24.84 -0.69
CA GLY A 498 4.30 -24.99 0.75
C GLY A 498 3.08 -25.88 1.08
N PHE A 499 2.38 -26.40 0.07
CA PHE A 499 1.21 -27.25 0.29
C PHE A 499 1.57 -28.71 0.57
N SER A 500 1.09 -29.23 1.70
CA SER A 500 1.10 -30.67 1.97
C SER A 500 -0.03 -31.38 1.19
N SER A 501 0.13 -32.68 0.94
CA SER A 501 -0.90 -33.49 0.28
C SER A 501 -2.24 -33.49 1.05
N PHE A 502 -2.20 -33.30 2.37
CA PHE A 502 -3.40 -33.13 3.19
C PHE A 502 -4.12 -31.82 2.86
N LEU A 503 -3.41 -30.68 2.87
CA LEU A 503 -4.00 -29.36 2.57
C LEU A 503 -4.60 -29.33 1.17
N ILE A 504 -3.95 -29.93 0.18
CA ILE A 504 -4.47 -30.02 -1.19
C ILE A 504 -5.81 -30.77 -1.20
N ARG A 505 -5.87 -31.99 -0.64
CA ARG A 505 -7.09 -32.81 -0.60
C ARG A 505 -8.23 -32.16 0.19
N PHE A 506 -7.90 -31.55 1.32
CA PHE A 506 -8.87 -30.84 2.14
C PHE A 506 -9.52 -29.69 1.36
N THR A 507 -8.68 -28.85 0.75
CA THR A 507 -9.13 -27.68 -0.03
C THR A 507 -9.96 -28.11 -1.25
N ASP A 508 -9.52 -29.13 -1.98
CA ASP A 508 -10.28 -29.68 -3.13
C ASP A 508 -11.64 -30.25 -2.70
N SER A 509 -11.72 -30.85 -1.50
CA SER A 509 -12.99 -31.35 -0.96
C SER A 509 -13.95 -30.20 -0.64
N LEU A 510 -13.46 -29.10 -0.08
CA LEU A 510 -14.27 -27.90 0.15
C LEU A 510 -14.85 -27.32 -1.13
N PHE A 511 -14.07 -27.29 -2.21
CA PHE A 511 -14.52 -26.81 -3.53
C PHE A 511 -15.70 -27.61 -4.09
N ILE A 512 -15.86 -28.87 -3.67
CA ILE A 512 -17.01 -29.70 -4.05
C ILE A 512 -18.20 -29.43 -3.14
N LEU A 513 -17.96 -29.36 -1.82
CA LEU A 513 -19.00 -29.41 -0.80
C LEU A 513 -19.67 -28.05 -0.52
N LYS A 514 -18.98 -26.93 -0.81
CA LYS A 514 -19.43 -25.59 -0.42
C LYS A 514 -19.22 -24.58 -1.56
N PRO A 515 -20.10 -23.55 -1.66
CA PRO A 515 -19.81 -22.40 -2.50
C PRO A 515 -18.66 -21.61 -1.87
N CYS A 516 -17.50 -21.65 -2.53
CA CYS A 516 -16.29 -21.01 -2.05
C CYS A 516 -15.98 -19.72 -2.82
N ILE A 517 -15.55 -18.70 -2.07
CA ILE A 517 -14.70 -17.62 -2.58
C ILE A 517 -13.27 -17.95 -2.19
N VAL A 518 -12.32 -17.82 -3.11
CA VAL A 518 -10.91 -18.08 -2.86
C VAL A 518 -10.12 -16.81 -3.07
N SER A 519 -9.50 -16.30 -2.01
CA SER A 519 -8.44 -15.29 -2.08
C SER A 519 -7.09 -15.99 -2.10
N PHE A 520 -6.52 -16.10 -3.28
CA PHE A 520 -5.31 -16.88 -3.54
C PHE A 520 -4.06 -16.01 -3.38
N THR A 521 -3.42 -16.12 -2.23
CA THR A 521 -2.25 -15.37 -1.78
C THR A 521 -0.95 -16.16 -2.01
N VAL A 522 -0.88 -16.87 -3.13
CA VAL A 522 0.26 -17.74 -3.49
C VAL A 522 0.64 -17.49 -4.94
N ASN A 523 1.83 -17.97 -5.34
CA ASN A 523 2.23 -18.06 -6.73
C ASN A 523 1.07 -18.63 -7.59
N PRO A 524 0.62 -17.94 -8.66
CA PRO A 524 -0.54 -18.35 -9.45
C PRO A 524 -0.46 -19.79 -10.01
N TYR A 525 0.75 -20.32 -10.26
CA TYR A 525 0.92 -21.68 -10.75
C TYR A 525 0.45 -22.75 -9.75
N ALA A 526 0.39 -22.43 -8.46
CA ALA A 526 -0.12 -23.34 -7.43
C ALA A 526 -1.59 -23.72 -7.63
N LEU A 527 -2.35 -22.95 -8.42
CA LEU A 527 -3.74 -23.31 -8.79
C LEU A 527 -3.83 -24.65 -9.55
N LYS A 528 -2.74 -25.09 -10.20
CA LYS A 528 -2.67 -26.41 -10.86
C LYS A 528 -2.77 -27.58 -9.87
N LEU A 529 -2.48 -27.37 -8.59
CA LEU A 529 -2.55 -28.41 -7.56
C LEU A 529 -3.99 -28.85 -7.26
N PHE A 530 -4.99 -28.01 -7.55
CA PHE A 530 -6.39 -28.24 -7.18
C PHE A 530 -7.22 -28.71 -8.37
N ARG A 531 -7.70 -29.95 -8.31
CA ARG A 531 -8.47 -30.58 -9.39
C ARG A 531 -9.86 -29.96 -9.54
N ASN A 532 -10.43 -29.44 -8.46
CA ASN A 532 -11.80 -28.93 -8.42
C ASN A 532 -11.88 -27.40 -8.46
N ILE A 533 -10.79 -26.73 -8.84
CA ILE A 533 -10.74 -25.26 -8.90
C ILE A 533 -11.87 -24.64 -9.77
N ASN A 534 -12.29 -25.35 -10.82
CA ASN A 534 -13.39 -24.92 -11.69
C ASN A 534 -14.75 -24.87 -10.99
N ARG A 535 -14.94 -25.49 -9.82
CA ARG A 535 -16.18 -25.44 -9.02
C ARG A 535 -16.27 -24.20 -8.14
N VAL A 536 -15.15 -23.55 -7.84
CA VAL A 536 -15.09 -22.34 -7.02
C VAL A 536 -15.94 -21.24 -7.65
N LYS A 537 -16.71 -20.50 -6.83
CA LYS A 537 -17.59 -19.42 -7.33
C LYS A 537 -16.79 -18.19 -7.74
N SER A 538 -15.87 -17.73 -6.89
CA SER A 538 -15.00 -16.60 -7.19
C SER A 538 -13.55 -16.88 -6.82
N ILE A 539 -12.61 -16.44 -7.67
CA ILE A 539 -11.16 -16.58 -7.45
C ILE A 539 -10.52 -15.20 -7.59
N LEU A 540 -10.08 -14.63 -6.47
CA LEU A 540 -9.29 -13.41 -6.40
C LEU A 540 -7.82 -13.77 -6.19
N LEU A 541 -6.96 -13.50 -7.15
CA LEU A 541 -5.51 -13.65 -7.01
C LEU A 541 -4.89 -12.41 -6.37
N ALA A 542 -4.10 -12.66 -5.32
CA ALA A 542 -3.32 -11.66 -4.59
C ALA A 542 -1.81 -11.98 -4.56
N PHE A 543 -1.38 -13.11 -5.16
CA PHE A 543 0.01 -13.50 -5.46
C PHE A 543 0.94 -13.85 -4.28
N ASP A 544 0.75 -13.22 -3.11
CA ASP A 544 1.67 -13.29 -1.96
C ASP A 544 0.86 -13.23 -0.65
N ASP A 545 1.33 -13.91 0.40
CA ASP A 545 0.69 -14.00 1.71
C ASP A 545 1.13 -12.92 2.70
N ASP A 546 1.81 -11.87 2.20
CA ASP A 546 2.09 -10.65 2.93
C ASP A 546 0.86 -10.10 3.68
N PRO A 547 1.00 -9.73 4.98
CA PRO A 547 -0.10 -9.19 5.76
C PRO A 547 -0.81 -7.98 5.13
N LEU A 548 -0.08 -7.10 4.43
CA LEU A 548 -0.66 -5.93 3.76
C LEU A 548 -1.48 -6.34 2.52
N ILE A 549 -0.98 -7.30 1.74
CA ILE A 549 -1.68 -7.84 0.58
C ILE A 549 -2.96 -8.56 1.02
N GLN A 550 -2.85 -9.37 2.07
CA GLN A 550 -3.98 -10.05 2.69
C GLN A 550 -5.06 -9.06 3.19
N ASP A 551 -4.67 -7.96 3.84
CA ASP A 551 -5.61 -6.91 4.24
C ASP A 551 -6.37 -6.33 3.04
N LEU A 552 -5.63 -5.89 2.02
CA LEU A 552 -6.24 -5.27 0.84
C LEU A 552 -7.13 -6.25 0.05
N ALA A 553 -6.75 -7.52 -0.03
CA ALA A 553 -7.58 -8.56 -0.63
C ALA A 553 -8.89 -8.78 0.14
N GLY A 554 -8.86 -8.75 1.49
CA GLY A 554 -10.06 -8.84 2.33
C GLY A 554 -11.03 -7.68 2.09
N GLN A 555 -10.51 -6.46 1.93
CA GLN A 555 -11.32 -5.30 1.55
C GLN A 555 -11.94 -5.43 0.15
N ALA A 556 -11.22 -6.02 -0.81
CA ALA A 556 -11.71 -6.23 -2.17
C ALA A 556 -12.90 -7.20 -2.24
N VAL A 557 -12.91 -8.25 -1.40
CA VAL A 557 -14.02 -9.24 -1.35
C VAL A 557 -15.37 -8.56 -1.08
N PHE A 558 -15.39 -7.55 -0.21
CA PHE A 558 -16.61 -6.79 0.11
C PHE A 558 -16.73 -5.48 -0.66
N GLY A 559 -15.90 -5.24 -1.68
CA GLY A 559 -16.00 -4.05 -2.53
C GLY A 559 -15.62 -2.75 -1.84
N GLY A 560 -14.76 -2.80 -0.81
CA GLY A 560 -14.02 -1.63 -0.34
C GLY A 560 -12.89 -1.24 -1.30
N ILE A 561 -12.43 -2.17 -2.15
CA ILE A 561 -11.39 -1.96 -3.14
C ILE A 561 -11.85 -2.50 -4.50
N ARG A 562 -11.58 -1.73 -5.56
CA ARG A 562 -11.75 -2.15 -6.96
C ARG A 562 -10.61 -3.06 -7.39
N VAL A 563 -10.91 -4.07 -8.20
CA VAL A 563 -9.97 -5.02 -8.79
C VAL A 563 -10.09 -4.91 -10.32
N ASN A 564 -8.95 -4.76 -10.99
CA ASN A 564 -8.85 -4.53 -12.42
C ASN A 564 -7.56 -5.09 -13.06
N GLY A 565 -6.76 -5.86 -12.32
CA GLY A 565 -5.54 -6.45 -12.85
C GLY A 565 -5.82 -7.51 -13.92
N ARG A 566 -4.78 -7.86 -14.68
CA ARG A 566 -4.81 -8.91 -15.71
C ARG A 566 -3.75 -9.96 -15.41
N LEU A 567 -4.06 -11.24 -15.61
CA LEU A 567 -3.14 -12.31 -15.29
C LEU A 567 -1.87 -12.22 -16.17
N PRO A 568 -0.66 -12.14 -15.60
CA PRO A 568 0.57 -11.94 -16.37
C PRO A 568 1.20 -13.23 -16.90
N VAL A 569 0.60 -14.39 -16.61
CA VAL A 569 1.08 -15.72 -16.99
C VAL A 569 -0.09 -16.64 -17.34
N THR A 570 0.15 -17.69 -18.10
CA THR A 570 -0.82 -18.76 -18.35
C THR A 570 -0.65 -19.84 -17.29
N ILE A 571 -1.73 -20.09 -16.55
CA ILE A 571 -1.76 -21.15 -15.54
C ILE A 571 -2.22 -22.45 -16.20
N ASN A 572 -3.33 -22.41 -16.94
CA ASN A 572 -3.91 -23.56 -17.63
C ASN A 572 -4.88 -23.07 -18.74
N ASP A 573 -5.62 -24.00 -19.37
CA ASP A 573 -6.56 -23.64 -20.44
C ASP A 573 -7.70 -22.71 -20.00
N ALA A 574 -8.10 -22.74 -18.72
CA ALA A 574 -9.15 -21.89 -18.19
C ALA A 574 -8.64 -20.50 -17.80
N PHE A 575 -7.38 -20.41 -17.35
CA PHE A 575 -6.76 -19.17 -16.87
C PHE A 575 -5.48 -18.90 -17.67
N ARG A 576 -5.65 -18.21 -18.80
CA ARG A 576 -4.58 -17.83 -19.72
C ARG A 576 -4.09 -16.41 -19.43
N TYR A 577 -2.90 -16.09 -19.93
CA TYR A 577 -2.37 -14.73 -19.91
C TYR A 577 -3.42 -13.72 -20.42
N GLY A 578 -3.49 -12.57 -19.76
CA GLY A 578 -4.40 -11.48 -20.06
C GLY A 578 -5.81 -11.66 -19.49
N CYS A 579 -6.18 -12.81 -18.92
CA CYS A 579 -7.48 -12.98 -18.28
C CYS A 579 -7.58 -12.19 -16.97
N GLY A 580 -8.74 -11.58 -16.71
CA GLY A 580 -9.05 -10.86 -15.47
C GLY A 580 -10.36 -10.11 -15.62
N LEU A 581 -11.22 -10.20 -14.61
CA LEU A 581 -12.51 -9.52 -14.54
C LEU A 581 -12.37 -8.23 -13.73
N ASP A 582 -13.13 -7.21 -14.12
CA ASP A 582 -13.21 -5.97 -13.35
C ASP A 582 -14.34 -6.07 -12.31
N THR A 583 -14.08 -5.56 -11.11
CA THR A 583 -15.16 -5.27 -10.15
C THR A 583 -15.71 -3.86 -10.37
N PRO A 584 -16.98 -3.59 -9.97
CA PRO A 584 -17.51 -2.23 -9.98
C PRO A 584 -16.68 -1.29 -9.10
N GLU A 585 -16.93 0.02 -9.24
CA GLU A 585 -16.41 1.01 -8.29
C GLU A 585 -16.72 0.64 -6.83
N PRO A 586 -15.88 1.03 -5.87
CA PRO A 586 -16.07 0.67 -4.46
C PRO A 586 -17.48 1.02 -3.97
N VAL A 587 -18.16 0.03 -3.39
CA VAL A 587 -19.53 0.14 -2.87
C VAL A 587 -19.58 0.19 -1.34
N ARG A 588 -18.44 -0.02 -0.68
CA ARG A 588 -18.27 0.07 0.78
C ARG A 588 -17.06 0.94 1.11
N PHE A 589 -16.95 1.32 2.38
CA PHE A 589 -15.81 2.06 2.89
C PHE A 589 -14.49 1.30 2.63
N SER A 590 -13.49 1.98 2.07
CA SER A 590 -12.12 1.48 2.02
C SER A 590 -11.36 1.91 3.27
N TYR A 591 -10.47 1.09 3.80
CA TYR A 591 -9.62 1.43 4.94
C TYR A 591 -8.20 1.74 4.43
N ILE A 592 -7.73 2.95 4.68
CA ILE A 592 -6.55 3.54 4.05
C ILE A 592 -5.57 4.10 5.09
N LEU A 593 -4.35 4.40 4.64
CA LEU A 593 -3.47 5.27 5.41
C LEU A 593 -3.92 6.74 5.27
N PRO A 594 -3.76 7.57 6.32
CA PRO A 594 -4.01 9.02 6.24
C PRO A 594 -3.27 9.71 5.09
N GLU A 595 -2.04 9.27 4.80
CA GLU A 595 -1.20 9.88 3.78
C GLU A 595 -1.76 9.70 2.36
N GLU A 596 -2.63 8.70 2.13
CA GLU A 596 -3.30 8.51 0.83
C GLU A 596 -4.27 9.65 0.47
N ILE A 597 -4.71 10.42 1.46
CA ILE A 597 -5.57 11.60 1.29
C ILE A 597 -4.87 12.90 1.72
N GLY A 598 -3.54 12.87 1.84
CA GLY A 598 -2.73 14.03 2.19
C GLY A 598 -2.80 14.44 3.66
N ILE A 599 -3.26 13.56 4.55
CA ILE A 599 -3.27 13.80 6.00
C ILE A 599 -2.04 13.15 6.63
N SER A 600 -1.29 13.87 7.43
CA SER A 600 -0.18 13.29 8.21
C SER A 600 -0.72 12.51 9.41
N ARG A 601 -0.26 11.28 9.62
CA ARG A 601 -0.57 10.50 10.83
C ARG A 601 -0.22 11.22 12.14
N ASP A 602 0.79 12.09 12.15
CA ASP A 602 1.17 12.83 13.36
C ASP A 602 0.13 13.87 13.74
N SER A 603 -0.57 14.46 12.77
CA SER A 603 -1.68 15.37 13.04
C SER A 603 -2.84 14.68 13.78
N LEU A 604 -2.99 13.37 13.60
CA LEU A 604 -4.04 12.57 14.23
C LEU A 604 -3.75 12.27 15.70
N ARG A 605 -2.50 12.39 16.16
CA ARG A 605 -2.17 12.26 17.61
C ARG A 605 -2.90 13.28 18.47
N ARG A 606 -3.29 14.42 17.89
CA ARG A 606 -4.12 15.40 18.59
C ARG A 606 -5.52 14.85 18.90
N ILE A 607 -6.08 14.02 18.02
CA ILE A 607 -7.36 13.34 18.26
C ILE A 607 -7.23 12.40 19.46
N ASP A 608 -6.18 11.59 19.48
CA ASP A 608 -5.88 10.70 20.61
C ASP A 608 -5.79 11.48 21.93
N SER A 609 -5.04 12.58 21.94
CA SER A 609 -4.89 13.42 23.12
C SER A 609 -6.21 13.99 23.62
N LEU A 610 -7.08 14.44 22.70
CA LEU A 610 -8.39 14.98 23.05
C LEU A 610 -9.33 13.89 23.60
N ALA A 611 -9.32 12.70 23.00
CA ALA A 611 -10.10 11.56 23.48
C ALA A 611 -9.67 11.14 24.89
N CYS A 612 -8.36 11.03 25.13
CA CYS A 612 -7.82 10.71 26.44
C CYS A 612 -8.12 11.79 27.48
N ASP A 613 -8.08 13.07 27.10
CA ASP A 613 -8.40 14.16 28.02
C ASP A 613 -9.89 14.21 28.38
N MET A 614 -10.77 14.01 27.41
CA MET A 614 -12.23 13.86 27.64
C MET A 614 -12.52 12.75 28.66
N ILE A 615 -11.85 11.61 28.55
CA ILE A 615 -12.01 10.49 29.48
C ILE A 615 -11.44 10.84 30.86
N ARG A 616 -10.25 11.46 30.91
CA ARG A 616 -9.61 11.92 32.16
C ARG A 616 -10.50 12.89 32.94
N GLN A 617 -11.18 13.79 32.24
CA GLN A 617 -12.11 14.76 32.82
C GLN A 617 -13.48 14.15 33.18
N GLN A 618 -13.67 12.84 32.96
CA GLN A 618 -14.94 12.14 33.17
C GLN A 618 -16.11 12.76 32.39
N ALA A 619 -15.84 13.30 31.19
CA ALA A 619 -16.89 13.74 30.28
C ALA A 619 -17.54 12.54 29.55
N ALA A 620 -16.80 11.44 29.37
CA ALA A 620 -17.30 10.13 28.97
C ALA A 620 -16.40 9.03 29.56
N PRO A 621 -16.91 7.81 29.84
CA PRO A 621 -16.07 6.69 30.30
C PRO A 621 -15.17 6.13 29.20
N GLY A 622 -15.57 6.29 27.94
CA GLY A 622 -14.87 5.81 26.76
C GLY A 622 -15.58 6.27 25.47
N CYS A 623 -14.93 6.08 24.34
CA CYS A 623 -15.49 6.43 23.02
C CYS A 623 -14.83 5.63 21.89
N GLN A 624 -15.50 5.61 20.73
CA GLN A 624 -14.89 5.26 19.45
C GLN A 624 -14.91 6.49 18.55
N ILE A 625 -13.78 6.75 17.89
CA ILE A 625 -13.67 7.79 16.88
C ILE A 625 -13.45 7.13 15.52
N PHE A 626 -14.30 7.49 14.57
CA PHE A 626 -14.30 7.02 13.19
C PHE A 626 -14.28 8.22 12.24
N CYS A 627 -13.26 8.32 11.40
CA CYS A 627 -13.14 9.39 10.42
C CYS A 627 -12.99 8.82 9.01
N ALA A 628 -13.84 9.30 8.12
CA ALA A 628 -13.82 8.95 6.71
C ALA A 628 -14.01 10.18 5.82
N VAL A 629 -13.34 10.18 4.66
CA VAL A 629 -13.51 11.18 3.60
C VAL A 629 -13.72 10.44 2.28
N ASN A 630 -14.77 10.77 1.54
CA ASN A 630 -15.09 10.20 0.23
C ASN A 630 -15.08 8.66 0.21
N GLY A 631 -15.72 8.03 1.21
CA GLY A 631 -15.74 6.57 1.34
C GLY A 631 -14.41 5.95 1.82
N LYS A 632 -13.42 6.75 2.26
CA LYS A 632 -12.13 6.24 2.74
C LYS A 632 -11.92 6.51 4.22
N VAL A 633 -11.86 5.45 5.01
CA VAL A 633 -11.58 5.49 6.45
C VAL A 633 -10.09 5.61 6.66
N PHE A 634 -9.66 6.70 7.25
CA PHE A 634 -8.23 6.97 7.52
C PHE A 634 -7.92 6.98 9.02
N TYR A 635 -8.93 6.97 9.87
CA TYR A 635 -8.75 6.90 11.32
C TYR A 635 -9.93 6.17 11.96
N ARG A 636 -9.63 5.15 12.76
CA ARG A 636 -10.61 4.35 13.52
C ARG A 636 -9.97 3.83 14.79
N LYS A 637 -10.35 4.37 15.94
CA LYS A 637 -9.76 4.01 17.23
C LYS A 637 -10.76 4.11 18.37
N SER A 638 -10.67 3.18 19.31
CA SER A 638 -11.44 3.15 20.55
C SER A 638 -10.58 3.53 21.75
N PHE A 639 -11.21 4.15 22.74
CA PHE A 639 -10.59 4.69 23.94
C PHE A 639 -11.44 4.42 25.18
N GLY A 640 -10.80 4.18 26.32
CA GLY A 640 -11.46 4.04 27.62
C GLY A 640 -12.35 2.81 27.73
N PHE A 641 -13.39 2.94 28.55
CA PHE A 641 -14.25 1.84 28.98
C PHE A 641 -15.73 2.14 28.71
N HIS A 642 -16.56 1.10 28.73
CA HIS A 642 -18.02 1.24 28.56
C HIS A 642 -18.64 2.10 29.67
N THR A 643 -18.08 2.00 30.88
CA THR A 643 -18.59 2.59 32.12
C THR A 643 -17.43 3.10 32.98
N TYR A 644 -17.72 3.99 33.93
CA TYR A 644 -16.69 4.61 34.80
C TYR A 644 -16.04 3.63 35.78
N ASP A 645 -16.65 2.47 36.03
CA ASP A 645 -16.07 1.39 36.81
C ASP A 645 -14.86 0.72 36.13
N SER A 646 -14.61 1.04 34.86
CA SER A 646 -13.45 0.58 34.09
C SER A 646 -13.37 -0.95 33.93
N VAL A 647 -14.52 -1.63 33.84
CA VAL A 647 -14.57 -3.11 33.75
C VAL A 647 -14.34 -3.61 32.32
N ARG A 648 -14.97 -2.99 31.32
CA ARG A 648 -14.93 -3.44 29.92
C ARG A 648 -14.41 -2.32 29.00
N ASN A 649 -13.31 -2.58 28.31
CA ASN A 649 -12.75 -1.65 27.33
C ASN A 649 -13.73 -1.43 26.16
N VAL A 650 -13.77 -0.21 25.64
CA VAL A 650 -14.40 0.06 24.36
C VAL A 650 -13.57 -0.57 23.25
N ARG A 651 -14.24 -1.27 22.34
CA ARG A 651 -13.63 -1.91 21.19
C ARG A 651 -14.24 -1.40 19.89
N ASN A 652 -13.55 -1.65 18.79
CA ASN A 652 -13.92 -1.10 17.49
C ASN A 652 -15.19 -1.73 16.91
N GLU A 653 -15.60 -2.88 17.43
CA GLU A 653 -16.79 -3.66 17.04
C GLU A 653 -17.94 -3.56 18.03
N ASP A 654 -17.80 -2.79 19.11
CA ASP A 654 -18.91 -2.57 20.02
C ASP A 654 -20.04 -1.78 19.34
N LEU A 655 -21.27 -2.24 19.55
CA LEU A 655 -22.47 -1.59 19.04
C LEU A 655 -22.96 -0.55 20.06
N TYR A 656 -23.35 0.61 19.56
CA TYR A 656 -23.88 1.72 20.36
C TYR A 656 -25.35 1.95 20.06
N ASP A 657 -26.15 2.15 21.11
CA ASP A 657 -27.47 2.75 20.96
C ASP A 657 -27.34 4.22 20.56
N LEU A 658 -28.12 4.63 19.56
CA LEU A 658 -28.13 6.02 19.11
C LEU A 658 -29.09 6.84 19.97
N ALA A 659 -28.58 7.91 20.57
CA ALA A 659 -29.37 8.87 21.34
C ALA A 659 -28.98 10.31 20.99
N SER A 660 -29.91 11.26 21.17
CA SER A 660 -29.68 12.71 20.92
C SER A 660 -29.15 13.06 19.51
N VAL A 661 -29.58 12.33 18.48
CA VAL A 661 -29.08 12.44 17.10
C VAL A 661 -29.25 13.84 16.50
N THR A 662 -30.36 14.52 16.74
CA THR A 662 -30.66 15.85 16.18
C THR A 662 -29.56 16.88 16.45
N LYS A 663 -29.05 16.94 17.69
CA LYS A 663 -28.05 17.95 18.11
C LYS A 663 -26.76 17.80 17.32
N ILE A 664 -26.32 16.56 17.16
CA ILE A 664 -25.04 16.18 16.56
C ILE A 664 -25.12 16.13 15.03
N SER A 665 -26.30 15.85 14.47
CA SER A 665 -26.50 15.74 13.02
C SER A 665 -27.04 17.00 12.35
N ALA A 666 -27.61 17.96 13.10
CA ALA A 666 -28.14 19.22 12.55
C ALA A 666 -27.43 20.46 13.10
N THR A 667 -27.62 20.78 14.38
CA THR A 667 -27.11 22.03 14.97
C THR A 667 -25.58 22.08 15.01
N LEU A 668 -24.92 21.03 15.52
CA LEU A 668 -23.47 21.03 15.71
C LEU A 668 -22.69 21.20 14.40
N PRO A 669 -22.98 20.45 13.31
CA PRO A 669 -22.27 20.63 12.04
C PRO A 669 -22.41 22.04 11.46
N LEU A 670 -23.58 22.66 11.62
CA LEU A 670 -23.82 24.03 11.18
C LEU A 670 -23.03 25.05 12.00
N VAL A 671 -23.00 24.91 13.33
CA VAL A 671 -22.15 25.75 14.19
C VAL A 671 -20.67 25.59 13.81
N MET A 672 -20.21 24.36 13.59
CA MET A 672 -18.83 24.09 13.14
C MET A 672 -18.53 24.73 11.77
N GLN A 673 -19.48 24.68 10.83
CA GLN A 673 -19.36 25.28 9.50
C GLN A 673 -19.31 26.82 9.58
N LEU A 674 -20.15 27.44 10.41
CA LEU A 674 -20.12 28.89 10.63
C LEU A 674 -18.80 29.32 11.29
N ALA A 675 -18.31 28.55 12.25
CA ALA A 675 -17.04 28.82 12.92
C ALA A 675 -15.84 28.68 11.95
N SER A 676 -15.81 27.63 11.12
CA SER A 676 -14.73 27.42 10.14
C SER A 676 -14.69 28.51 9.07
N ARG A 677 -15.86 29.04 8.68
CA ARG A 677 -16.00 30.21 7.80
C ARG A 677 -15.75 31.55 8.49
N LYS A 678 -15.42 31.53 9.79
CA LYS A 678 -15.20 32.72 10.65
C LYS A 678 -16.42 33.65 10.72
N VAL A 679 -17.62 33.14 10.45
CA VAL A 679 -18.90 33.88 10.60
C VAL A 679 -19.23 34.04 12.08
N ILE A 680 -18.90 33.03 12.89
CA ILE A 680 -19.01 33.10 14.35
C ILE A 680 -17.64 32.84 14.99
N ASN A 681 -17.41 33.45 16.15
CA ASN A 681 -16.28 33.17 17.03
C ASN A 681 -16.79 32.37 18.24
N LEU A 682 -16.24 31.17 18.47
CA LEU A 682 -16.64 30.29 19.58
C LEU A 682 -16.40 30.91 20.96
N LYS A 683 -15.41 31.82 21.08
CA LYS A 683 -15.17 32.59 22.31
C LYS A 683 -16.06 33.83 22.44
N GLY A 684 -16.90 34.09 21.44
CA GLY A 684 -17.86 35.18 21.45
C GLY A 684 -19.09 34.87 22.30
N VAL A 685 -19.85 35.93 22.60
CA VAL A 685 -21.10 35.84 23.38
C VAL A 685 -22.31 35.61 22.47
N LEU A 686 -23.29 34.85 22.95
CA LEU A 686 -24.49 34.46 22.20
C LEU A 686 -25.28 35.67 21.66
N GLY A 687 -25.42 36.74 22.46
CA GLY A 687 -26.17 37.94 22.07
C GLY A 687 -25.61 38.71 20.86
N ASN A 688 -24.36 38.44 20.47
CA ASN A 688 -23.78 39.01 19.25
C ASN A 688 -24.38 38.38 17.99
N TYR A 689 -24.78 37.11 18.08
CA TYR A 689 -25.23 36.30 16.94
C TYR A 689 -26.74 36.02 16.97
N PHE A 690 -27.35 36.14 18.15
CA PHE A 690 -28.79 35.93 18.34
C PHE A 690 -29.42 37.12 19.07
N PRO A 691 -29.98 38.11 18.35
CA PRO A 691 -30.48 39.35 18.96
C PRO A 691 -31.63 39.15 19.97
N GLU A 692 -32.45 38.11 19.83
CA GLU A 692 -33.61 37.84 20.70
C GLU A 692 -33.23 37.60 22.17
N VAL A 693 -31.98 37.18 22.46
CA VAL A 693 -31.53 36.97 23.85
C VAL A 693 -30.93 38.21 24.51
N ARG A 694 -30.81 39.34 23.81
CA ARG A 694 -30.28 40.59 24.38
C ARG A 694 -31.20 41.09 25.50
N GLY A 695 -30.61 41.54 26.60
CA GLY A 695 -31.34 41.93 27.82
C GLY A 695 -31.79 40.77 28.70
N THR A 696 -31.57 39.51 28.29
CA THR A 696 -31.84 38.33 29.11
C THR A 696 -30.57 37.83 29.80
N ASN A 697 -30.71 36.91 30.77
CA ASN A 697 -29.54 36.26 31.39
C ASN A 697 -28.77 35.31 30.43
N LYS A 698 -29.24 35.14 29.18
CA LYS A 698 -28.59 34.32 28.14
C LYS A 698 -27.64 35.13 27.25
N GLU A 699 -27.74 36.46 27.24
CA GLU A 699 -26.97 37.35 26.34
C GLU A 699 -25.46 37.10 26.40
N LYS A 700 -24.92 36.99 27.62
CA LYS A 700 -23.47 36.91 27.89
C LYS A 700 -22.91 35.48 27.89
N LEU A 701 -23.70 34.49 27.49
CA LEU A 701 -23.22 33.11 27.42
C LEU A 701 -22.18 32.97 26.32
N ILE A 702 -21.05 32.34 26.63
CA ILE A 702 -19.98 32.07 25.67
C ILE A 702 -20.34 30.82 24.87
N LEU A 703 -20.21 30.86 23.54
CA LEU A 703 -20.61 29.72 22.68
C LEU A 703 -19.85 28.43 23.00
N GLU A 704 -18.55 28.54 23.26
CA GLU A 704 -17.69 27.42 23.69
C GLU A 704 -18.19 26.80 25.01
N ASP A 705 -18.61 27.61 25.98
CA ASP A 705 -19.17 27.11 27.24
C ASP A 705 -20.52 26.39 27.04
N ILE A 706 -21.32 26.85 26.06
CA ILE A 706 -22.59 26.19 25.71
C ILE A 706 -22.30 24.81 25.09
N LEU A 707 -21.37 24.76 24.13
CA LEU A 707 -20.95 23.52 23.46
C LEU A 707 -20.33 22.50 24.43
N ALA A 708 -19.56 22.98 25.42
CA ALA A 708 -18.92 22.16 26.44
C ALA A 708 -19.85 21.82 27.64
N HIS A 709 -21.14 22.16 27.57
CA HIS A 709 -22.12 21.93 28.65
C HIS A 709 -21.71 22.52 30.02
N GLN A 710 -20.99 23.64 30.02
CA GLN A 710 -20.53 24.34 31.23
C GLN A 710 -21.06 25.77 31.35
N ALA A 711 -22.00 26.15 30.47
CA ALA A 711 -22.65 27.46 30.46
C ALA A 711 -23.59 27.73 31.66
N GLY A 712 -23.82 26.75 32.53
CA GLY A 712 -24.70 26.88 33.69
C GLY A 712 -26.21 26.85 33.38
N LEU A 713 -26.58 26.43 32.17
CA LEU A 713 -27.98 26.26 31.75
C LEU A 713 -28.64 25.10 32.51
N GLU A 714 -29.96 25.19 32.75
CA GLU A 714 -30.73 24.04 33.23
C GLU A 714 -30.65 22.86 32.26
N ALA A 715 -30.66 21.63 32.79
CA ALA A 715 -30.50 20.42 31.98
C ALA A 715 -31.61 20.27 30.92
N TRP A 716 -32.86 20.43 31.32
CA TRP A 716 -34.03 20.36 30.44
C TRP A 716 -35.23 21.04 31.11
N ILE A 717 -36.29 21.32 30.34
CA ILE A 717 -37.55 21.90 30.84
C ILE A 717 -38.73 21.03 30.37
N PRO A 718 -39.58 20.50 31.27
CA PRO A 718 -40.76 19.71 30.90
C PRO A 718 -41.90 20.61 30.38
N PHE A 719 -41.80 21.14 29.16
CA PHE A 719 -42.80 22.07 28.61
C PHE A 719 -44.23 21.50 28.61
N TYR A 720 -44.39 20.19 28.41
CA TYR A 720 -45.69 19.52 28.36
C TYR A 720 -46.45 19.61 29.69
N THR A 721 -45.76 19.67 30.85
CA THR A 721 -46.44 19.75 32.16
C THR A 721 -47.33 20.98 32.30
N LEU A 722 -46.98 22.08 31.63
CA LEU A 722 -47.78 23.30 31.60
C LEU A 722 -49.06 23.16 30.77
N THR A 723 -49.12 22.12 29.92
CA THR A 723 -50.25 21.83 29.04
C THR A 723 -51.28 20.91 29.68
N LEU A 724 -50.99 20.39 30.87
CA LEU A 724 -51.83 19.47 31.61
C LEU A 724 -52.60 20.17 32.72
N GLN A 725 -53.78 19.64 33.07
CA GLN A 725 -54.60 20.05 34.20
C GLN A 725 -55.24 18.83 34.87
N PRO A 726 -55.43 18.82 36.21
CA PRO A 726 -56.17 17.76 36.87
C PRO A 726 -57.65 17.85 36.47
N LEU A 727 -58.26 16.70 36.17
CA LEU A 727 -59.70 16.63 35.90
C LEU A 727 -60.52 16.72 37.20
N ILE A 728 -59.86 16.54 38.35
CA ILE A 728 -60.43 16.74 39.69
C ILE A 728 -59.79 17.98 40.31
N PRO A 729 -60.50 19.13 40.41
CA PRO A 729 -59.91 20.44 40.72
C PRO A 729 -59.12 20.55 42.03
N GLN A 730 -59.39 19.66 43.00
CA GLN A 730 -58.79 19.69 44.33
C GLN A 730 -57.54 18.81 44.45
N LYS A 731 -57.21 18.03 43.41
CA LYS A 731 -56.06 17.12 43.42
C LYS A 731 -54.88 17.79 42.69
N PRO A 732 -53.68 17.81 43.27
CA PRO A 732 -52.50 18.30 42.57
C PRO A 732 -52.19 17.42 41.36
N LEU A 733 -51.57 18.01 40.34
CA LEU A 733 -51.18 17.27 39.14
C LEU A 733 -50.07 16.23 39.42
N PHE A 734 -49.25 16.50 40.44
CA PHE A 734 -48.09 15.68 40.79
C PHE A 734 -48.08 15.32 42.28
N SER A 735 -47.59 14.13 42.59
CA SER A 735 -47.28 13.66 43.94
C SER A 735 -45.80 13.27 44.03
N LYS A 736 -45.20 13.39 45.22
CA LYS A 736 -43.86 12.84 45.49
C LYS A 736 -43.87 11.36 45.86
N ILE A 737 -45.05 10.84 46.18
CA ILE A 737 -45.28 9.48 46.68
C ILE A 737 -46.12 8.75 45.65
N TRP A 738 -45.70 7.54 45.29
CA TRP A 738 -46.47 6.67 44.41
C TRP A 738 -47.77 6.23 45.10
N SER A 739 -48.86 6.21 44.36
CA SER A 739 -50.13 5.59 44.78
C SER A 739 -50.95 5.19 43.56
N GLU A 740 -52.06 4.47 43.75
CA GLU A 740 -52.99 4.15 42.66
C GLU A 740 -53.58 5.41 41.99
N GLU A 741 -53.69 6.52 42.74
CA GLU A 741 -54.09 7.81 42.19
C GLU A 741 -52.97 8.52 41.41
N TYR A 742 -51.70 8.22 41.69
CA TYR A 742 -50.53 8.79 41.02
C TYR A 742 -49.62 7.67 40.50
N PRO A 743 -50.06 6.88 39.51
CA PRO A 743 -49.37 5.66 39.13
C PRO A 743 -48.18 5.91 38.20
N PHE A 744 -48.17 7.04 37.48
CA PHE A 744 -47.22 7.29 36.40
C PHE A 744 -45.99 8.05 36.90
N ARG A 745 -44.86 7.38 37.03
CA ARG A 745 -43.60 8.04 37.40
C ARG A 745 -43.06 8.85 36.22
N ILE A 746 -42.91 10.17 36.41
CA ILE A 746 -42.39 11.09 35.39
C ILE A 746 -40.97 11.61 35.70
N GLU A 747 -40.58 11.59 36.98
CA GLU A 747 -39.21 11.90 37.42
C GLU A 747 -38.86 11.08 38.68
N LYS A 748 -37.64 11.23 39.19
CA LYS A 748 -37.26 10.65 40.49
C LYS A 748 -38.14 11.23 41.59
N ASN A 749 -39.01 10.40 42.17
CA ASN A 749 -39.98 10.77 43.19
C ASN A 749 -40.98 11.85 42.73
N VAL A 750 -41.39 11.82 41.45
CA VAL A 750 -42.50 12.63 40.96
C VAL A 750 -43.42 11.74 40.13
N TYR A 751 -44.69 11.67 40.55
CA TYR A 751 -45.71 10.83 39.97
C TYR A 751 -46.90 11.67 39.50
N LEU A 752 -47.38 11.42 38.29
CA LEU A 752 -48.48 12.12 37.65
C LEU A 752 -49.82 11.51 38.04
N PHE A 753 -50.79 12.38 38.31
CA PHE A 753 -52.16 12.02 38.66
C PHE A 753 -52.85 11.24 37.53
N SER A 754 -53.58 10.17 37.87
CA SER A 754 -54.23 9.30 36.89
C SER A 754 -55.39 9.96 36.13
N HIS A 755 -56.03 10.98 36.73
CA HIS A 755 -57.14 11.71 36.13
C HIS A 755 -56.67 13.09 35.64
N VAL A 756 -55.85 13.08 34.59
CA VAL A 756 -55.27 14.27 33.95
C VAL A 756 -55.88 14.51 32.57
N GLY A 757 -56.10 15.77 32.21
CA GLY A 757 -56.50 16.18 30.87
C GLY A 757 -55.61 17.30 30.33
N TYR A 758 -55.74 17.58 29.04
CA TYR A 758 -55.11 18.75 28.43
C TYR A 758 -55.86 20.03 28.81
N LYS A 759 -55.13 21.12 28.99
CA LYS A 759 -55.73 22.44 29.12
C LYS A 759 -56.45 22.82 27.81
N PRO A 760 -57.67 23.38 27.89
CA PRO A 760 -58.42 23.78 26.69
C PRO A 760 -57.62 24.73 25.80
N GLY A 761 -57.68 24.50 24.48
CA GLY A 761 -57.09 25.39 23.46
C GLY A 761 -55.57 25.25 23.24
N ILE A 762 -54.91 24.26 23.84
CA ILE A 762 -53.48 24.00 23.61
C ILE A 762 -53.27 22.95 22.52
N TYR A 763 -54.03 21.86 22.56
CA TYR A 763 -53.97 20.79 21.56
C TYR A 763 -55.28 20.64 20.80
N GLN A 764 -55.19 20.08 19.59
CA GLN A 764 -56.31 19.63 18.77
C GLN A 764 -56.04 18.24 18.20
N HIS A 765 -57.10 17.52 17.85
CA HIS A 765 -57.02 16.19 17.24
C HIS A 765 -56.93 16.20 15.70
N ASP A 766 -56.89 17.39 15.11
CA ASP A 766 -56.72 17.63 13.69
C ASP A 766 -55.73 18.78 13.45
N SER A 767 -55.12 18.79 12.27
CA SER A 767 -54.25 19.88 11.86
C SER A 767 -55.08 21.04 11.33
N SER A 768 -54.72 22.27 11.69
CA SER A 768 -55.32 23.49 11.14
C SER A 768 -54.29 24.62 11.08
N GLY A 769 -54.64 25.75 10.47
CA GLY A 769 -53.75 26.93 10.41
C GLY A 769 -53.31 27.45 11.79
N ILE A 770 -54.08 27.17 12.85
CA ILE A 770 -53.77 27.54 14.24
C ILE A 770 -53.01 26.42 14.97
N TYR A 771 -53.26 25.15 14.61
CA TYR A 771 -52.67 23.94 15.19
C TYR A 771 -51.84 23.20 14.13
N GLY A 772 -50.66 23.73 13.83
CA GLY A 772 -49.78 23.23 12.78
C GLY A 772 -48.65 22.32 13.27
N ILE A 773 -48.38 22.27 14.58
CA ILE A 773 -47.25 21.54 15.14
C ILE A 773 -47.72 20.15 15.59
N ARG A 774 -47.46 19.10 14.81
CA ARG A 774 -47.79 17.72 15.23
C ARG A 774 -46.89 17.30 16.39
N VAL A 775 -47.47 16.83 17.49
CA VAL A 775 -46.73 16.39 18.70
C VAL A 775 -46.95 14.93 19.06
N ALA A 776 -48.05 14.33 18.59
CA ALA A 776 -48.30 12.90 18.65
C ALA A 776 -49.23 12.49 17.48
N ASP A 777 -49.50 11.19 17.36
CA ASP A 777 -50.51 10.72 16.42
C ASP A 777 -51.86 11.31 16.77
N HIS A 778 -52.49 11.92 15.77
CA HIS A 778 -53.75 12.63 15.91
C HIS A 778 -53.73 13.72 17.01
N LEU A 779 -52.60 14.39 17.22
CA LEU A 779 -52.47 15.47 18.20
C LEU A 779 -51.55 16.60 17.69
N TRP A 780 -52.11 17.80 17.58
CA TRP A 780 -51.42 19.00 17.12
C TRP A 780 -51.44 20.09 18.18
N LEU A 781 -50.28 20.70 18.41
CA LEU A 781 -50.05 21.81 19.31
C LEU A 781 -50.32 23.15 18.60
N ARG A 782 -50.91 24.10 19.33
CA ARG A 782 -51.13 25.47 18.87
C ARG A 782 -49.80 26.15 18.51
N ASN A 783 -49.74 26.78 17.34
CA ASN A 783 -48.51 27.38 16.80
C ASN A 783 -47.87 28.40 17.75
N SER A 784 -48.70 29.23 18.42
CA SER A 784 -48.23 30.26 19.37
C SER A 784 -47.60 29.67 20.64
N TRP A 785 -47.76 28.39 20.93
CA TRP A 785 -47.16 27.78 22.13
C TRP A 785 -45.63 27.74 22.04
N ARG A 786 -45.09 27.81 20.83
CA ARG A 786 -43.65 27.91 20.59
C ARG A 786 -43.04 29.14 21.27
N ASP A 787 -43.76 30.26 21.29
CA ASP A 787 -43.32 31.50 21.96
C ASP A 787 -43.22 31.29 23.48
N THR A 788 -44.18 30.57 24.08
CA THR A 788 -44.15 30.20 25.50
C THR A 788 -42.93 29.32 25.83
N ILE A 789 -42.61 28.36 24.95
CA ILE A 789 -41.43 27.49 25.11
C ILE A 789 -40.18 28.36 25.15
N PHE A 790 -39.96 29.20 24.14
CA PHE A 790 -38.75 30.02 24.05
C PHE A 790 -38.66 31.07 25.17
N ARG A 791 -39.76 31.73 25.51
CA ARG A 791 -39.80 32.65 26.65
C ARG A 791 -39.32 31.98 27.94
N ARG A 792 -39.78 30.76 28.21
CA ARG A 792 -39.38 30.00 29.40
C ARG A 792 -37.90 29.61 29.36
N ILE A 793 -37.35 29.32 28.18
CA ILE A 793 -35.90 29.10 28.00
C ILE A 793 -35.12 30.39 28.29
N TYR A 794 -35.61 31.56 27.85
CA TYR A 794 -34.94 32.82 28.10
C TYR A 794 -34.97 33.22 29.58
N GLU A 795 -36.09 33.01 30.25
CA GLU A 795 -36.29 33.33 31.67
C GLU A 795 -35.66 32.30 32.62
N SER A 796 -35.30 31.09 32.14
CA SER A 796 -34.72 30.06 33.01
C SER A 796 -33.42 30.53 33.70
N PRO A 797 -33.13 30.11 34.92
CA PRO A 797 -31.92 30.52 35.63
C PRO A 797 -30.65 30.01 34.94
N VAL A 798 -29.57 30.76 35.09
CA VAL A 798 -28.22 30.37 34.69
C VAL A 798 -27.38 30.28 35.97
N SER A 799 -26.86 29.09 36.28
CA SER A 799 -25.98 28.86 37.41
C SER A 799 -24.71 29.69 37.29
N LYS A 800 -24.30 30.33 38.39
CA LYS A 800 -22.98 31.00 38.47
C LYS A 800 -21.81 30.02 38.56
N ARG A 801 -22.07 28.76 38.95
CA ARG A 801 -21.06 27.70 38.99
C ARG A 801 -20.97 27.05 37.60
N LYS A 802 -19.81 27.22 36.95
CA LYS A 802 -19.49 26.59 35.66
C LYS A 802 -19.05 25.14 35.83
N THR A 803 -19.94 24.30 36.32
CA THR A 803 -19.74 22.85 36.35
C THR A 803 -20.36 22.22 35.12
N TYR A 804 -19.83 21.08 34.68
CA TYR A 804 -20.45 20.29 33.61
C TYR A 804 -21.88 19.87 34.02
N LEU A 805 -22.86 20.28 33.22
CA LEU A 805 -24.26 19.86 33.31
C LEU A 805 -24.81 19.77 31.89
N TYR A 806 -25.04 18.54 31.43
CA TYR A 806 -25.62 18.31 30.11
C TYR A 806 -26.97 19.03 29.99
N SER A 807 -27.09 19.88 28.97
CA SER A 807 -28.25 20.78 28.78
C SER A 807 -28.74 20.77 27.35
N ASP A 808 -30.01 20.41 27.17
CA ASP A 808 -30.72 20.47 25.89
C ASP A 808 -30.95 21.91 25.44
N LEU A 809 -31.11 22.83 26.40
CA LEU A 809 -31.39 24.24 26.14
C LEU A 809 -30.25 24.90 25.34
N GLY A 810 -29.02 24.49 25.58
CA GLY A 810 -27.85 24.99 24.85
C GLY A 810 -27.95 24.75 23.35
N PHE A 811 -28.31 23.53 22.95
CA PHE A 811 -28.44 23.18 21.53
C PHE A 811 -29.68 23.79 20.87
N ILE A 812 -30.76 24.02 21.63
CA ILE A 812 -31.92 24.77 21.13
C ILE A 812 -31.53 26.22 20.84
N LEU A 813 -30.81 26.86 21.76
CA LEU A 813 -30.31 28.24 21.59
C LEU A 813 -29.32 28.35 20.42
N LEU A 814 -28.39 27.39 20.29
CA LEU A 814 -27.46 27.35 19.17
C LEU A 814 -28.19 27.13 17.82
N GLY A 815 -29.23 26.31 17.79
CA GLY A 815 -30.05 26.13 16.57
C GLY A 815 -30.71 27.44 16.14
N ARG A 816 -31.32 28.17 17.08
CA ARG A 816 -31.90 29.50 16.82
C ARG A 816 -30.86 30.55 16.45
N MET A 817 -29.68 30.49 17.04
CA MET A 817 -28.56 31.34 16.65
C MET A 817 -28.17 31.07 15.19
N VAL A 818 -28.09 29.80 14.77
CA VAL A 818 -27.80 29.45 13.38
C VAL A 818 -28.86 30.05 12.44
N GLU A 819 -30.15 29.88 12.74
CA GLU A 819 -31.24 30.47 11.95
C GLU A 819 -31.15 32.00 11.88
N SER A 820 -30.83 32.65 13.01
CA SER A 820 -30.66 34.10 13.08
C SER A 820 -29.46 34.60 12.27
N VAL A 821 -28.34 33.86 12.25
CA VAL A 821 -27.12 34.24 11.53
C VAL A 821 -27.27 34.02 10.03
N THR A 822 -27.99 32.96 9.64
CA THR A 822 -28.10 32.53 8.25
C THR A 822 -29.34 33.10 7.55
N GLY A 823 -30.37 33.46 8.30
CA GLY A 823 -31.65 33.94 7.77
C GLY A 823 -32.53 32.84 7.20
N GLU A 824 -32.18 31.55 7.35
CA GLU A 824 -33.02 30.44 6.89
C GLU A 824 -33.31 29.42 8.01
N PRO A 825 -34.39 28.64 7.88
CA PRO A 825 -34.71 27.59 8.84
C PRO A 825 -33.62 26.52 8.93
N LEU A 826 -33.37 26.02 10.13
CA LEU A 826 -32.35 25.01 10.40
C LEU A 826 -32.53 23.77 9.51
N GLU A 827 -33.79 23.41 9.20
CA GLU A 827 -34.14 22.28 8.33
C GLU A 827 -33.58 22.42 6.93
N LYS A 828 -33.80 23.58 6.32
CA LYS A 828 -33.43 23.82 4.94
C LYS A 828 -31.92 23.76 4.79
N ILE A 829 -31.20 24.47 5.66
CA ILE A 829 -29.74 24.58 5.61
C ILE A 829 -29.08 23.23 5.95
N THR A 830 -29.59 22.51 6.95
CA THR A 830 -29.05 21.17 7.28
C THR A 830 -29.22 20.21 6.11
N ARG A 831 -30.39 20.23 5.47
CA ARG A 831 -30.69 19.36 4.34
C ARG A 831 -29.80 19.66 3.14
N GLU A 832 -29.67 20.93 2.78
CA GLU A 832 -28.89 21.39 1.63
C GLU A 832 -27.38 21.21 1.84
N ASN A 833 -26.88 21.48 3.04
CA ASN A 833 -25.43 21.44 3.30
C ASN A 833 -24.90 20.04 3.64
N PHE A 834 -25.74 19.15 4.20
CA PHE A 834 -25.26 17.87 4.74
C PHE A 834 -26.11 16.68 4.31
N TYR A 835 -27.41 16.68 4.56
CA TYR A 835 -28.20 15.46 4.40
C TYR A 835 -28.31 14.99 2.95
N GLN A 836 -28.46 15.91 1.99
CA GLN A 836 -28.51 15.56 0.56
C GLN A 836 -27.23 14.88 0.10
N SER A 837 -26.06 15.44 0.44
CA SER A 837 -24.76 14.85 0.09
C SER A 837 -24.51 13.52 0.79
N LEU A 838 -25.08 13.31 1.97
CA LEU A 838 -25.03 12.04 2.71
C LEU A 838 -26.09 11.01 2.26
N GLY A 839 -26.96 11.35 1.29
CA GLY A 839 -28.08 10.48 0.90
C GLY A 839 -29.11 10.26 2.03
N SER A 840 -29.10 11.10 3.05
CA SER A 840 -29.93 11.00 4.24
C SER A 840 -31.32 11.57 3.97
N THR A 841 -32.18 10.77 3.34
CA THR A 841 -33.53 11.22 2.91
C THR A 841 -34.61 11.10 4.00
N ARG A 842 -34.35 10.38 5.09
CA ARG A 842 -35.30 10.11 6.18
C ARG A 842 -34.87 10.65 7.54
N LEU A 843 -33.71 11.29 7.62
CA LEU A 843 -33.26 11.97 8.83
C LEU A 843 -34.06 13.26 8.98
N LEU A 844 -34.91 13.31 9.99
CA LEU A 844 -35.69 14.47 10.42
C LEU A 844 -35.30 14.83 11.85
N PHE A 845 -35.59 16.05 12.27
CA PHE A 845 -35.50 16.43 13.67
C PHE A 845 -36.88 16.78 14.22
N ASN A 846 -37.11 16.37 15.46
CA ASN A 846 -38.33 16.68 16.22
C ASN A 846 -38.30 18.09 16.81
#